data_AF-A0A345H265-F1
#
_entry.id   AF-A0A345H265-F1
#
_cell.length_a   1.000
_cell.length_b   1.000
_cell.length_c   1.000
_cell.angle_alpha   90.00
_cell.angle_beta   90.00
_cell.angle_gamma   90.00
#
_symmetry.space_group_name_H-M   'P 1'
#
loop_
_entity.id
_entity.type
_entity.pdbx_description
1 polymer ?
#
loop_
_entity_poly.entity_id
_entity_poly.type
_entity_poly.pdbx_seq_one_letter_code
_entity_poly.pdbx_strand_id
1 'polypeptide(L)'
;MGNFLKKILFSTRLMALLFFAYALAMGIGTFVESEYSTTTAKMWIYNAWWFELILLMFMINFCGNIFRYRLLRKEKWATLLIHLSFIFIILGAFVTRYISYEGVMPIREGATENTFLSEKTYIKALVDGEINGQPRRRTLKGDYLISTEGISPTTWMQEGFPWNKDFNGQEFTIDYKGFIKGAEEGIVPDENGIEYLKIVESGGGNRHNHFLEAGAKAQSIHNILMTYNNPVDGAINIMSDEYGNYTIKSPFEGENMIMQTRQTNKVLKDSLQRFQIRSLYNLAGLQFVIPEPAVKGKIGVVETSEKLKDQANAVILEVSSNGETEEIRVMGGKGYDMAPIKTTIGGLDFWLSYGAEKLKLPFSIKLNDFIAERYPGTVGQGGYKSFMSKVTLIENKEPVYDYDIYMNHIMDHGGYRFFQAQFDRDEKGTILSVSHDYWGTNITYLGYFLLYFALMAILFDKNTRFGDLKKQLEKIKNRKAKLFTAIALLFSLGTFAQETSTQVDSTQTKTTKQVEKGHEGHNHAPGEGHDHEIVERSVSAKQIDSIIVANAVPQAHADKFARLVIQDEDGRMKPMHTYARELIRKLSKSNTYQGLSAEQVLISMLQYPQMWYNANIISIKSRKHDSIRKIIGIEKSDKYASMLDFFTPRNEYKLNAYTEDAYKTNTPNQYQKAIKEYDLKLGLLSRAIQGDIIKVFPLPDHENNKWISDKNYADNPGEGFQPKDSLYEKYVKNAIKVYAILLNEANRTGDYTEADKMVESLRNRQKEFGSAVLPADAQIETEIVYNKVNIFERLMMYYLFVGFLMFVFIIVQIFKDRKGIRAAINISKWLVIGLFALHTAGLIARWYLSGHAPWSDAYESMIYVAWATMLFGLLFGRKSDLTISATTFVVAMVLWGAHMNWLDPDIANLQPVLDSYWLLIHVAVIVASYGPFALAMILGIVSLLLIILTNTENKKRMELNLKEITIINEMAITVGLVMLTIGNFLGGMWANESWGRYWGWDPKETWALISIMVYAFVLHMRLVPGLRGRWFFNWMAIAAFGSILFTYFGVNFVLSGLHSYATGDAVLGPKFVIIATIVWLAYGALSYWRYQIHYKRKKSIN
;
A
#
# COMPACT_ATOMS: atom_id res chain seq x y z
N MET A 1 18.60 -47.87 14.92
CA MET A 1 17.80 -46.61 14.88
C MET A 1 18.65 -45.34 14.69
N GLY A 2 19.65 -45.05 15.53
CA GLY A 2 20.35 -43.74 15.57
C GLY A 2 21.04 -43.27 14.28
N ASN A 3 21.68 -44.16 13.51
CA ASN A 3 22.32 -43.78 12.24
C ASN A 3 21.32 -43.51 11.11
N PHE A 4 20.12 -44.08 11.17
CA PHE A 4 19.06 -43.85 10.19
C PHE A 4 18.38 -42.49 10.42
N LEU A 5 18.02 -42.19 11.67
CA LEU A 5 17.45 -40.89 12.05
C LEU A 5 18.40 -39.73 11.75
N LYS A 6 19.70 -39.85 12.09
CA LYS A 6 20.72 -38.85 11.74
C LYS A 6 20.83 -38.62 10.22
N LYS A 7 20.74 -39.68 9.41
CA LYS A 7 20.81 -39.58 7.95
C LYS A 7 19.64 -38.80 7.36
N ILE A 8 18.45 -38.90 7.95
CA ILE A 8 17.23 -38.22 7.52
C ILE A 8 17.20 -36.78 8.05
N LEU A 9 17.32 -36.61 9.38
CA LEU A 9 17.20 -35.33 10.08
C LEU A 9 18.26 -34.31 9.65
N PHE A 10 19.46 -34.77 9.25
CA PHE A 10 20.54 -33.89 8.82
C PHE A 10 20.72 -33.88 7.30
N SER A 11 19.69 -34.30 6.53
CA SER A 11 19.77 -34.35 5.07
C SER A 11 19.42 -33.02 4.41
N THR A 12 20.04 -32.76 3.26
CA THR A 12 19.65 -31.66 2.38
C THR A 12 18.31 -31.88 1.68
N ARG A 13 17.81 -33.12 1.66
CA ARG A 13 16.46 -33.45 1.19
C ARG A 13 15.41 -32.97 2.20
N LEU A 14 15.63 -33.22 3.49
CA LEU A 14 14.77 -32.67 4.54
C LEU A 14 14.82 -31.15 4.54
N MET A 15 16.00 -30.54 4.45
CA MET A 15 16.13 -29.08 4.33
C MET A 15 15.30 -28.52 3.15
N ALA A 16 15.36 -29.17 1.98
CA ALA A 16 14.55 -28.77 0.83
C ALA A 16 13.04 -28.89 1.10
N LEU A 17 12.60 -29.97 1.76
CA LEU A 17 11.21 -30.16 2.15
C LEU A 17 10.76 -29.09 3.16
N LEU A 18 11.58 -28.78 4.16
CA LEU A 18 11.30 -27.76 5.17
C LEU A 18 11.20 -26.36 4.54
N PHE A 19 12.11 -26.01 3.62
CA PHE A 19 12.01 -24.75 2.87
C PHE A 19 10.67 -24.64 2.12
N PHE A 20 10.26 -25.70 1.43
CA PHE A 20 9.00 -25.71 0.71
C PHE A 20 7.79 -25.65 1.66
N ALA A 21 7.74 -26.51 2.67
CA ALA A 21 6.63 -26.61 3.61
C ALA A 21 6.43 -25.30 4.39
N TYR A 22 7.50 -24.69 4.86
CA TYR A 22 7.42 -23.44 5.62
C TYR A 22 7.02 -22.25 4.74
N ALA A 23 7.58 -22.15 3.51
CA ALA A 23 7.18 -21.11 2.57
C ALA A 23 5.71 -21.24 2.13
N LEU A 24 5.24 -22.48 1.91
CA LEU A 24 3.85 -22.76 1.56
C LEU A 24 2.91 -22.42 2.71
N ALA A 25 3.24 -22.84 3.94
CA ALA A 25 2.45 -22.53 5.13
C ALA A 25 2.31 -21.01 5.33
N MET A 26 3.42 -20.27 5.25
CA MET A 26 3.41 -18.81 5.34
C MET A 26 2.61 -18.16 4.21
N GLY A 27 2.77 -18.64 2.97
CA GLY A 27 1.99 -18.15 1.83
C GLY A 27 0.49 -18.33 2.04
N ILE A 28 0.05 -19.52 2.45
CA ILE A 28 -1.36 -19.80 2.80
C ILE A 28 -1.82 -18.87 3.93
N GLY A 29 -1.01 -18.68 4.98
CA GLY A 29 -1.31 -17.76 6.07
C GLY A 29 -1.64 -16.35 5.60
N THR A 30 -0.88 -15.81 4.65
CA THR A 30 -1.15 -14.46 4.11
C THR A 30 -2.45 -14.36 3.30
N PHE A 31 -2.87 -15.43 2.61
CA PHE A 31 -4.17 -15.45 1.93
C PHE A 31 -5.32 -15.57 2.92
N VAL A 32 -5.17 -16.43 3.95
CA VAL A 32 -6.15 -16.54 5.05
C VAL A 32 -6.32 -15.20 5.76
N GLU A 33 -5.23 -14.47 5.98
CA GLU A 33 -5.28 -13.13 6.58
C GLU A 33 -6.08 -12.14 5.74
N SER A 34 -5.86 -12.16 4.42
CA SER A 34 -6.54 -11.26 3.48
C SER A 34 -8.02 -11.60 3.26
N GLU A 35 -8.39 -12.87 3.31
CA GLU A 35 -9.78 -13.31 3.10
C GLU A 35 -10.61 -13.23 4.39
N TYR A 36 -10.01 -13.56 5.54
CA TYR A 36 -10.70 -13.63 6.83
C TYR A 36 -10.21 -12.54 7.79
N SER A 37 -9.09 -12.79 8.48
CA SER A 37 -8.49 -11.87 9.43
C SER A 37 -7.09 -12.30 9.87
N THR A 38 -6.32 -11.36 10.40
CA THR A 38 -5.04 -11.62 11.09
C THR A 38 -5.19 -12.65 12.22
N THR A 39 -6.29 -12.57 12.99
CA THR A 39 -6.59 -13.51 14.07
C THR A 39 -6.80 -14.93 13.55
N THR A 40 -7.55 -15.09 12.45
CA THR A 40 -7.77 -16.40 11.81
C THR A 40 -6.46 -16.97 11.23
N ALA A 41 -5.61 -16.16 10.60
CA ALA A 41 -4.31 -16.62 10.09
C ALA A 41 -3.37 -17.09 11.21
N LYS A 42 -3.33 -16.36 12.34
CA LYS A 42 -2.61 -16.79 13.53
C LYS A 42 -3.16 -18.11 14.07
N MET A 43 -4.48 -18.25 14.13
CA MET A 43 -5.15 -19.45 14.62
C MET A 43 -4.80 -20.71 13.81
N TRP A 44 -4.95 -20.67 12.49
CA TRP A 44 -4.80 -21.86 11.65
C TRP A 44 -3.35 -22.16 11.28
N ILE A 45 -2.49 -21.14 11.21
CA ILE A 45 -1.11 -21.25 10.71
C ILE A 45 -0.09 -20.85 11.78
N TYR A 46 0.05 -19.55 12.09
CA TYR A 46 1.24 -19.05 12.80
C TYR A 46 1.35 -19.51 14.26
N ASN A 47 0.23 -19.80 14.92
CA ASN A 47 0.20 -20.33 16.28
C ASN A 47 -0.11 -21.82 16.35
N ALA A 48 -0.24 -22.50 15.22
CA ALA A 48 -0.51 -23.93 15.19
C ALA A 48 0.72 -24.74 15.61
N TRP A 49 0.51 -25.83 16.36
CA TRP A 49 1.59 -26.69 16.86
C TRP A 49 2.48 -27.26 15.74
N TRP A 50 1.91 -27.55 14.58
CA TRP A 50 2.64 -28.10 13.43
C TRP A 50 3.55 -27.06 12.78
N PHE A 51 3.23 -25.76 12.89
CA PHE A 51 4.07 -24.68 12.39
C PHE A 51 5.33 -24.52 13.26
N GLU A 52 5.15 -24.60 14.59
CA GLU A 52 6.28 -24.67 15.54
C GLU A 52 7.13 -25.93 15.32
N LEU A 53 6.52 -27.07 15.00
CA LEU A 53 7.25 -28.29 14.65
C LEU A 53 8.17 -28.10 13.44
N ILE A 54 7.74 -27.37 12.41
CA ILE A 54 8.59 -27.06 11.25
C ILE A 54 9.83 -26.25 11.67
N LEU A 55 9.65 -25.25 12.55
CA LEU A 55 10.76 -24.45 13.09
C LEU A 55 11.73 -25.28 13.93
N LEU A 56 11.21 -26.17 14.78
CA LEU A 56 12.02 -27.11 15.55
C LEU A 56 12.81 -28.05 14.63
N MET A 57 12.20 -28.51 13.54
CA MET A 57 12.87 -29.36 12.55
C MET A 57 13.96 -28.59 11.78
N PHE A 58 13.77 -27.30 11.49
CA PHE A 58 14.83 -26.44 10.98
C PHE A 58 15.99 -26.33 11.97
N MET A 59 15.71 -26.09 13.25
CA MET A 59 16.72 -26.02 14.31
C MET A 59 17.58 -27.29 14.34
N ILE A 60 16.94 -28.47 14.36
CA ILE A 60 17.61 -29.77 14.34
C ILE A 60 18.45 -29.93 13.07
N ASN A 61 17.92 -29.52 11.91
CA ASN A 61 18.62 -29.60 10.63
C ASN A 61 19.87 -28.69 10.58
N PHE A 62 19.76 -27.44 11.03
CA PHE A 62 20.89 -26.50 11.10
C PHE A 62 22.00 -27.02 12.02
N CYS A 63 21.65 -27.45 13.23
CA CYS A 63 22.59 -28.06 14.17
C CYS A 63 23.30 -29.29 13.58
N GLY A 64 22.55 -30.19 12.94
CA GLY A 64 23.11 -31.37 12.30
C GLY A 64 24.05 -31.07 11.12
N ASN A 65 23.71 -30.05 10.32
CA ASN A 65 24.50 -29.67 9.16
C ASN A 65 25.87 -29.07 9.53
N ILE A 66 26.00 -28.45 10.71
CA ILE A 66 27.30 -27.98 11.24
C ILE A 66 28.31 -29.14 11.28
N PHE A 67 27.90 -30.29 11.79
CA PHE A 67 28.76 -31.47 11.89
C PHE A 67 28.90 -32.20 10.55
N ARG A 68 27.79 -32.39 9.81
CA ARG A 68 27.79 -33.08 8.51
C ARG A 68 28.72 -32.45 7.49
N TYR A 69 28.75 -31.11 7.45
CA TYR A 69 29.59 -30.35 6.52
C TYR A 69 30.91 -29.86 7.11
N ARG A 70 31.23 -30.26 8.35
CA ARG A 70 32.44 -29.89 9.09
C ARG A 70 32.64 -28.37 9.09
N LEU A 71 31.61 -27.62 9.48
CA LEU A 71 31.61 -26.16 9.46
C LEU A 71 32.50 -25.54 10.55
N LEU A 72 32.89 -26.30 11.58
CA LEU A 72 33.83 -25.89 12.64
C LEU A 72 35.28 -25.65 12.16
N ARG A 73 35.56 -25.85 10.87
CA ARG A 73 36.86 -25.57 10.27
C ARG A 73 37.07 -24.06 10.12
N LYS A 74 38.29 -23.58 10.39
CA LYS A 74 38.64 -22.15 10.30
C LYS A 74 38.32 -21.55 8.93
N GLU A 75 38.43 -22.32 7.84
CA GLU A 75 38.15 -21.83 6.48
C GLU A 75 36.65 -21.66 6.18
N LYS A 76 35.76 -22.17 7.04
CA LYS A 76 34.30 -22.12 6.87
C LYS A 76 33.58 -21.26 7.89
N TRP A 77 34.33 -20.45 8.65
CA TRP A 77 33.81 -19.61 9.73
C TRP A 77 32.60 -18.75 9.29
N ALA A 78 32.64 -18.15 8.10
CA ALA A 78 31.54 -17.35 7.58
C ALA A 78 30.26 -18.19 7.36
N THR A 79 30.39 -19.41 6.83
CA THR A 79 29.23 -20.31 6.65
C THR A 79 28.72 -20.86 7.99
N LEU A 80 29.62 -21.09 8.96
CA LEU A 80 29.26 -21.49 10.32
C LEU A 80 28.43 -20.41 11.00
N LEU A 81 28.86 -19.15 10.94
CA LEU A 81 28.15 -18.03 11.54
C LEU A 81 26.74 -17.85 10.96
N ILE A 82 26.53 -18.08 9.66
CA ILE A 82 25.17 -18.09 9.08
C ILE A 82 24.29 -19.15 9.75
N HIS A 83 24.79 -20.37 9.95
CA HIS A 83 23.98 -21.41 10.58
C HIS A 83 23.69 -21.11 12.05
N LEU A 84 24.69 -20.60 12.79
CA LEU A 84 24.52 -20.17 14.17
C LEU A 84 23.52 -19.03 14.29
N SER A 85 23.53 -18.08 13.35
CA SER A 85 22.60 -16.96 13.38
C SER A 85 21.14 -17.39 13.30
N PHE A 86 20.77 -18.31 12.40
CA PHE A 86 19.41 -18.84 12.33
C PHE A 86 19.01 -19.60 13.59
N ILE A 87 19.95 -20.29 14.25
CA ILE A 87 19.71 -20.94 15.54
C ILE A 87 19.36 -19.90 16.60
N PHE A 88 20.13 -18.81 16.73
CA PHE A 88 19.83 -17.73 17.66
C PHE A 88 18.51 -17.03 17.34
N ILE A 89 18.21 -16.78 16.06
CA ILE A 89 16.94 -16.14 15.65
C ILE A 89 15.73 -17.00 16.03
N ILE A 90 15.76 -18.31 15.75
CA ILE A 90 14.64 -19.20 16.10
C ILE A 90 14.51 -19.31 17.64
N LEU A 91 15.64 -19.37 18.36
CA LEU A 91 15.62 -19.40 19.83
C LEU A 91 15.06 -18.10 20.43
N GLY A 92 15.47 -16.94 19.91
CA GLY A 92 14.96 -15.65 20.35
C GLY A 92 13.48 -15.47 20.05
N ALA A 93 13.00 -15.93 18.89
CA ALA A 93 11.58 -15.97 18.56
C ALA A 93 10.78 -16.88 19.50
N PHE A 94 11.35 -18.03 19.90
CA PHE A 94 10.74 -18.91 20.91
C PHE A 94 10.64 -18.21 22.27
N VAL A 95 11.71 -17.55 22.73
CA VAL A 95 11.71 -16.80 23.99
C VAL A 95 10.66 -15.68 23.96
N THR A 96 10.64 -14.88 22.90
CA THR A 96 9.66 -13.80 22.70
C THR A 96 8.24 -14.33 22.81
N ARG A 97 7.92 -15.41 22.08
CA ARG A 97 6.57 -15.99 22.04
C ARG A 97 6.02 -16.43 23.41
N TYR A 98 6.88 -16.95 24.28
CA TYR A 98 6.45 -17.56 25.54
C TYR A 98 6.71 -16.68 26.78
N ILE A 99 7.58 -15.67 26.70
CA ILE A 99 8.00 -14.84 27.85
C ILE A 99 7.59 -13.37 27.70
N SER A 100 7.41 -12.85 26.47
CA SER A 100 7.12 -11.42 26.28
C SER A 100 5.68 -11.04 26.58
N TYR A 101 5.48 -9.76 26.87
CA TYR A 101 4.18 -9.13 27.06
C TYR A 101 4.06 -7.89 26.19
N GLU A 102 2.89 -7.68 25.59
CA GLU A 102 2.55 -6.50 24.80
C GLU A 102 1.20 -5.94 25.27
N GLY A 103 0.99 -4.64 25.07
CA GLY A 103 -0.26 -3.97 25.43
C GLY A 103 -0.32 -2.50 25.03
N VAL A 104 -1.37 -1.81 25.46
CA VAL A 104 -1.60 -0.39 25.21
C VAL A 104 -1.90 0.36 26.51
N MET A 105 -1.42 1.59 26.60
CA MET A 105 -1.47 2.46 27.76
C MET A 105 -2.04 3.81 27.33
N PRO A 106 -3.37 3.99 27.39
CA PRO A 106 -3.99 5.28 27.20
C PRO A 106 -3.69 6.20 28.39
N ILE A 107 -3.26 7.43 28.13
CA ILE A 107 -2.95 8.45 29.15
C ILE A 107 -3.55 9.79 28.69
N ARG A 108 -4.34 10.43 29.54
CA ARG A 108 -4.87 11.78 29.30
C ARG A 108 -3.85 12.84 29.72
N GLU A 109 -3.90 14.01 29.09
CA GLU A 109 -3.00 15.11 29.44
C GLU A 109 -3.13 15.49 30.92
N GLY A 110 -1.99 15.66 31.58
CA GLY A 110 -1.86 15.92 33.01
C GLY A 110 -2.03 14.67 33.90
N ALA A 111 -2.53 13.56 33.37
CA ALA A 111 -2.72 12.32 34.12
C ALA A 111 -1.42 11.54 34.30
N THR A 112 -1.34 10.81 35.40
CA THR A 112 -0.26 9.88 35.71
C THR A 112 -0.82 8.47 35.76
N GLU A 113 -0.29 7.59 34.94
CA GLU A 113 -0.73 6.20 34.82
C GLU A 113 0.41 5.23 35.13
N ASN A 114 0.07 4.10 35.75
CA ASN A 114 1.00 2.99 36.01
C ASN A 114 0.42 1.63 35.59
N THR A 115 -0.68 1.65 34.85
CA THR A 115 -1.32 0.45 34.33
C THR A 115 -1.45 0.52 32.81
N PHE A 116 -1.42 -0.64 32.18
CA PHE A 116 -1.66 -0.78 30.75
C PHE A 116 -2.52 -2.02 30.48
N LEU A 117 -3.20 -2.03 29.34
CA LEU A 117 -4.11 -3.10 28.89
C LEU A 117 -3.36 -4.08 28.01
N SER A 118 -3.47 -5.38 28.29
CA SER A 118 -2.81 -6.42 27.48
C SER A 118 -3.30 -6.46 26.02
N GLU A 119 -2.39 -6.78 25.10
CA GLU A 119 -2.70 -7.03 23.68
C GLU A 119 -3.57 -8.29 23.51
N LYS A 120 -3.26 -9.31 24.32
CA LYS A 120 -4.01 -10.56 24.41
C LYS A 120 -5.38 -10.35 25.02
N THR A 121 -6.37 -11.07 24.51
CA THR A 121 -7.71 -11.16 25.08
C THR A 121 -7.88 -12.41 25.91
N TYR A 122 -8.42 -12.24 27.11
CA TYR A 122 -8.69 -13.31 28.06
C TYR A 122 -10.18 -13.55 28.18
N ILE A 123 -10.56 -14.82 28.30
CA ILE A 123 -11.85 -15.21 28.88
C ILE A 123 -11.59 -15.61 30.32
N LYS A 124 -12.34 -15.02 31.25
CA LYS A 124 -12.24 -15.31 32.68
C LYS A 124 -13.61 -15.73 33.19
N ALA A 125 -13.63 -16.80 33.98
CA ALA A 125 -14.81 -17.22 34.72
C ALA A 125 -14.45 -17.37 36.20
N LEU A 126 -15.13 -16.61 37.06
CA LEU A 126 -15.05 -16.80 38.51
C LEU A 126 -16.32 -17.53 38.94
N VAL A 127 -16.15 -18.76 39.40
CA VAL A 127 -17.26 -19.61 39.83
C VAL A 127 -17.28 -19.60 41.35
N ASP A 128 -18.35 -19.04 41.91
CA ASP A 128 -18.58 -18.94 43.33
C ASP A 128 -19.60 -19.99 43.77
N GLY A 129 -19.31 -20.61 44.90
CA GLY A 129 -20.21 -21.55 45.57
C GLY A 129 -19.80 -21.75 47.02
N GLU A 130 -20.54 -22.57 47.75
CA GLU A 130 -20.25 -22.85 49.14
C GLU A 130 -19.55 -24.20 49.33
N ILE A 131 -18.53 -24.23 50.18
CA ILE A 131 -17.89 -25.46 50.64
C ILE A 131 -17.92 -25.43 52.17
N ASN A 132 -18.65 -26.37 52.79
CA ASN A 132 -18.85 -26.44 54.23
C ASN A 132 -19.38 -25.12 54.86
N GLY A 133 -20.32 -24.45 54.18
CA GLY A 133 -20.93 -23.18 54.63
C GLY A 133 -20.00 -21.96 54.55
N GLN A 134 -18.85 -22.06 53.88
CA GLN A 134 -17.96 -20.93 53.60
C GLN A 134 -17.96 -20.63 52.09
N PRO A 135 -18.08 -19.37 51.67
CA PRO A 135 -18.00 -19.00 50.26
C PRO A 135 -16.59 -19.26 49.73
N ARG A 136 -16.50 -19.97 48.62
CA ARG A 136 -15.26 -20.27 47.90
C ARG A 136 -15.42 -19.87 46.44
N ARG A 137 -14.29 -19.52 45.81
CA ARG A 137 -14.20 -19.11 44.42
C ARG A 137 -13.22 -19.98 43.67
N ARG A 138 -13.62 -20.50 42.52
CA ARG A 138 -12.75 -21.16 41.54
C ARG A 138 -12.55 -20.22 40.35
N THR A 139 -11.30 -19.91 40.04
CA THR A 139 -10.94 -19.03 38.93
C THR A 139 -10.50 -19.84 37.73
N LEU A 140 -11.16 -19.63 36.59
CA LEU A 140 -10.73 -20.14 35.29
C LEU A 140 -10.29 -18.95 34.43
N LYS A 141 -9.18 -19.11 33.73
CA LYS A 141 -8.59 -18.07 32.87
C LYS A 141 -7.86 -18.73 31.72
N GLY A 142 -8.06 -18.22 30.52
CA GLY A 142 -7.27 -18.56 29.34
C GLY A 142 -7.23 -17.41 28.35
N ASP A 143 -6.12 -17.24 27.64
CA ASP A 143 -6.02 -16.36 26.48
C ASP A 143 -6.42 -17.09 25.20
N TYR A 144 -7.27 -16.44 24.41
CA TYR A 144 -7.85 -17.03 23.21
C TYR A 144 -7.75 -16.07 22.04
N LEU A 145 -7.42 -16.62 20.87
CA LEU A 145 -7.66 -15.98 19.58
C LEU A 145 -9.09 -16.27 19.18
N ILE A 146 -9.89 -15.23 18.95
CA ILE A 146 -11.31 -15.36 18.62
C ILE A 146 -11.61 -14.57 17.35
N SER A 147 -12.28 -15.19 16.40
CA SER A 147 -12.81 -14.57 15.20
C SER A 147 -14.18 -15.16 14.85
N THR A 148 -14.82 -14.65 13.81
CA THR A 148 -16.07 -15.21 13.28
C THR A 148 -15.93 -16.67 12.85
N GLU A 149 -14.71 -17.08 12.48
CA GLU A 149 -14.42 -18.45 12.00
C GLU A 149 -14.18 -19.45 13.14
N GLY A 150 -14.02 -18.97 14.39
CA GLY A 150 -13.86 -19.84 15.54
C GLY A 150 -13.01 -19.26 16.67
N ILE A 151 -12.62 -20.15 17.58
CA ILE A 151 -11.81 -19.87 18.75
C ILE A 151 -10.65 -20.85 18.85
N SER A 152 -9.49 -20.39 19.28
CA SER A 152 -8.36 -21.26 19.62
C SER A 152 -7.58 -20.67 20.79
N PRO A 153 -7.05 -21.51 21.70
CA PRO A 153 -6.01 -21.08 22.62
C PRO A 153 -4.86 -20.43 21.86
N THR A 154 -4.19 -19.44 22.48
CA THR A 154 -3.01 -18.80 21.88
C THR A 154 -1.81 -19.74 21.80
N THR A 155 -1.75 -20.74 22.70
CA THR A 155 -0.71 -21.77 22.77
C THR A 155 -1.35 -23.16 22.81
N TRP A 156 -0.71 -24.14 22.17
CA TRP A 156 -1.21 -25.51 22.12
C TRP A 156 -1.16 -26.25 23.48
N MET A 157 -0.45 -25.69 24.47
CA MET A 157 -0.38 -26.23 25.84
C MET A 157 -1.59 -25.86 26.68
N GLN A 158 -2.34 -24.81 26.29
CA GLN A 158 -3.51 -24.35 27.02
C GLN A 158 -4.76 -25.15 26.61
N GLU A 159 -5.63 -25.40 27.59
CA GLU A 159 -6.90 -26.10 27.40
C GLU A 159 -7.88 -25.28 26.54
N GLY A 160 -8.48 -25.92 25.54
CA GLY A 160 -9.56 -25.37 24.73
C GLY A 160 -10.91 -25.42 25.42
N PHE A 161 -11.95 -24.94 24.72
CA PHE A 161 -13.34 -25.19 25.10
C PHE A 161 -13.80 -26.59 24.61
N PRO A 162 -14.74 -27.24 25.32
CA PRO A 162 -15.40 -26.80 26.54
C PRO A 162 -14.52 -26.93 27.80
N TRP A 163 -14.66 -26.00 28.75
CA TRP A 163 -14.10 -26.13 30.09
C TRP A 163 -14.99 -27.00 30.96
N ASN A 164 -14.63 -28.27 31.08
CA ASN A 164 -15.29 -29.21 31.98
C ASN A 164 -14.57 -29.20 33.32
N LYS A 165 -15.23 -28.68 34.36
CA LYS A 165 -14.66 -28.54 35.70
C LYS A 165 -15.68 -28.94 36.76
N ASP A 166 -15.19 -29.03 37.98
CA ASP A 166 -15.96 -29.41 39.16
C ASP A 166 -15.90 -28.28 40.20
N PHE A 167 -16.98 -28.07 40.93
CA PHE A 167 -17.00 -27.27 42.13
C PHE A 167 -17.60 -28.09 43.28
N ASN A 168 -16.75 -28.68 44.13
CA ASN A 168 -17.18 -29.41 45.34
C ASN A 168 -18.10 -30.61 45.07
N GLY A 169 -17.81 -31.39 44.02
CA GLY A 169 -18.61 -32.54 43.58
C GLY A 169 -19.71 -32.20 42.58
N GLN A 170 -19.94 -30.91 42.29
CA GLN A 170 -20.87 -30.43 41.27
C GLN A 170 -20.12 -30.13 39.97
N GLU A 171 -20.38 -30.93 38.93
CA GLU A 171 -19.82 -30.69 37.61
C GLU A 171 -20.47 -29.47 36.94
N PHE A 172 -19.66 -28.69 36.23
CA PHE A 172 -20.12 -27.61 35.38
C PHE A 172 -19.28 -27.53 34.10
N THR A 173 -19.93 -27.06 33.05
CA THR A 173 -19.33 -26.89 31.73
C THR A 173 -19.51 -25.45 31.28
N ILE A 174 -18.43 -24.83 30.80
CA ILE A 174 -18.48 -23.56 30.06
C ILE A 174 -18.01 -23.87 28.64
N ASP A 175 -18.86 -23.68 27.65
CA ASP A 175 -18.59 -23.94 26.24
C ASP A 175 -18.68 -22.64 25.42
N TYR A 176 -17.94 -22.58 24.31
CA TYR A 176 -18.00 -21.45 23.38
C TYR A 176 -19.02 -21.74 22.28
N LYS A 177 -20.00 -20.84 22.09
CA LYS A 177 -21.03 -20.98 21.05
C LYS A 177 -20.87 -20.03 19.88
N GLY A 178 -20.24 -18.87 20.07
CA GLY A 178 -20.14 -17.89 18.98
C GLY A 178 -19.43 -16.59 19.34
N PHE A 179 -19.27 -15.74 18.32
CA PHE A 179 -18.59 -14.45 18.43
C PHE A 179 -19.34 -13.39 17.63
N ILE A 180 -19.56 -12.23 18.24
CA ILE A 180 -20.20 -11.06 17.62
C ILE A 180 -19.11 -10.03 17.35
N LYS A 181 -18.88 -9.75 16.06
CA LYS A 181 -17.91 -8.73 15.62
C LYS A 181 -18.58 -7.36 15.52
N GLY A 182 -18.14 -6.42 16.34
CA GLY A 182 -18.82 -5.13 16.51
C GLY A 182 -20.09 -5.31 17.35
N ALA A 183 -19.91 -5.36 18.65
CA ALA A 183 -20.97 -5.50 19.62
C ALA A 183 -21.33 -4.14 20.24
N GLU A 184 -22.60 -3.97 20.53
CA GLU A 184 -23.11 -2.87 21.34
C GLU A 184 -24.18 -3.39 22.30
N GLU A 185 -24.47 -2.63 23.35
CA GLU A 185 -25.70 -2.84 24.11
C GLU A 185 -26.90 -2.56 23.21
N GLY A 186 -27.87 -3.45 23.26
CA GLY A 186 -29.10 -3.39 22.48
C GLY A 186 -30.18 -4.32 23.01
N ILE A 187 -31.25 -4.46 22.26
CA ILE A 187 -32.41 -5.26 22.66
C ILE A 187 -32.28 -6.64 22.04
N VAL A 188 -32.13 -7.68 22.86
CA VAL A 188 -32.22 -9.07 22.41
C VAL A 188 -33.70 -9.45 22.36
N PRO A 189 -34.27 -9.78 21.18
CA PRO A 189 -35.69 -10.09 21.07
C PRO A 189 -36.10 -11.28 21.94
N ASP A 190 -37.18 -11.10 22.71
CA ASP A 190 -37.79 -12.11 23.58
C ASP A 190 -39.30 -11.86 23.54
N GLU A 191 -40.09 -12.84 23.08
CA GLU A 191 -41.55 -12.70 22.94
C GLU A 191 -42.24 -12.46 24.30
N ASN A 192 -41.62 -12.90 25.40
CA ASN A 192 -42.06 -12.66 26.77
C ASN A 192 -41.36 -11.47 27.43
N GLY A 193 -40.55 -10.73 26.66
CA GLY A 193 -39.76 -9.59 27.11
C GLY A 193 -40.55 -8.27 27.23
N ILE A 194 -39.87 -7.25 27.73
CA ILE A 194 -40.42 -5.90 27.88
C ILE A 194 -40.20 -5.12 26.58
N GLU A 195 -41.11 -4.23 26.23
CA GLU A 195 -40.99 -3.40 25.04
C GLU A 195 -40.03 -2.23 25.29
N TYR A 196 -39.01 -2.08 24.44
CA TYR A 196 -38.02 -1.02 24.52
C TYR A 196 -37.98 -0.19 23.22
N LEU A 197 -37.75 1.12 23.36
CA LEU A 197 -37.56 2.05 22.25
C LEU A 197 -36.11 2.57 22.24
N LYS A 198 -35.37 2.28 21.16
CA LYS A 198 -33.99 2.73 20.97
C LYS A 198 -33.94 4.18 20.50
N ILE A 199 -33.25 5.03 21.26
CA ILE A 199 -32.95 6.41 20.91
C ILE A 199 -31.46 6.55 20.66
N VAL A 200 -31.09 7.17 19.55
CA VAL A 200 -29.71 7.48 19.19
C VAL A 200 -29.54 8.99 19.23
N GLU A 201 -28.69 9.49 20.11
CA GLU A 201 -28.40 10.92 20.19
C GLU A 201 -26.97 11.25 19.74
N SER A 202 -26.76 12.51 19.36
CA SER A 202 -25.43 13.08 19.11
C SER A 202 -25.20 14.29 20.00
N GLY A 203 -24.64 14.06 21.19
CA GLY A 203 -24.19 15.12 22.11
C GLY A 203 -22.67 15.11 22.24
N GLY A 204 -22.03 16.29 22.24
CA GLY A 204 -20.58 16.40 22.40
C GLY A 204 -19.73 15.80 21.26
N GLY A 205 -20.33 15.53 20.10
CA GLY A 205 -19.65 14.95 18.93
C GLY A 205 -19.59 13.42 18.89
N ASN A 206 -20.11 12.71 19.90
CA ASN A 206 -20.19 11.25 19.93
C ASN A 206 -21.64 10.76 19.88
N ARG A 207 -21.84 9.57 19.30
CA ARG A 207 -23.13 8.90 19.18
C ARG A 207 -23.39 8.09 20.45
N HIS A 208 -24.52 8.31 21.11
CA HIS A 208 -24.94 7.54 22.29
C HIS A 208 -26.28 6.83 22.03
N ASN A 209 -26.37 5.55 22.42
CA ASN A 209 -27.60 4.78 22.37
C ASN A 209 -28.26 4.79 23.76
N HIS A 210 -29.57 5.03 23.79
CA HIS A 210 -30.42 4.96 24.99
C HIS A 210 -31.61 4.03 24.71
N PHE A 211 -32.12 3.37 25.74
CA PHE A 211 -33.24 2.44 25.63
C PHE A 211 -34.34 2.86 26.60
N LEU A 212 -35.44 3.40 26.07
CA LEU A 212 -36.61 3.74 26.89
C LEU A 212 -37.48 2.50 27.09
N GLU A 213 -37.70 2.10 28.32
CA GLU A 213 -38.62 1.02 28.69
C GLU A 213 -40.08 1.49 28.63
N ALA A 214 -40.94 0.75 27.94
CA ALA A 214 -42.37 1.06 27.85
C ALA A 214 -43.03 1.02 29.23
N GLY A 215 -43.72 2.10 29.62
CA GLY A 215 -44.42 2.17 30.90
C GLY A 215 -43.55 2.59 32.10
N ALA A 216 -42.23 2.73 31.92
CA ALA A 216 -41.31 3.11 32.99
C ALA A 216 -41.33 4.63 33.27
N LYS A 217 -40.65 5.05 34.35
CA LYS A 217 -40.49 6.47 34.70
C LYS A 217 -39.61 7.21 33.68
N ALA A 218 -39.72 8.53 33.63
CA ALA A 218 -38.92 9.38 32.75
C ALA A 218 -37.41 9.15 32.95
N GLN A 219 -36.70 8.95 31.84
CA GLN A 219 -35.25 8.83 31.79
C GLN A 219 -34.64 10.17 31.39
N SER A 220 -33.57 10.57 32.07
CA SER A 220 -32.83 11.80 31.72
C SER A 220 -31.78 11.48 30.65
N ILE A 221 -31.86 12.17 29.51
CA ILE A 221 -30.91 12.10 28.40
C ILE A 221 -30.38 13.53 28.18
N HIS A 222 -29.10 13.77 28.47
CA HIS A 222 -28.48 15.10 28.48
C HIS A 222 -29.32 16.20 29.17
N ASN A 223 -29.78 15.90 30.40
CA ASN A 223 -30.64 16.79 31.21
C ASN A 223 -32.03 17.08 30.63
N ILE A 224 -32.46 16.34 29.61
CA ILE A 224 -33.83 16.37 29.08
C ILE A 224 -34.52 15.06 29.43
N LEU A 225 -35.70 15.17 30.05
CA LEU A 225 -36.49 14.01 30.41
C LEU A 225 -37.23 13.46 29.18
N MET A 226 -37.16 12.15 28.97
CA MET A 226 -37.86 11.43 27.92
C MET A 226 -38.62 10.22 28.49
N THR A 227 -39.77 9.90 27.90
CA THR A 227 -40.60 8.73 28.29
C THR A 227 -41.09 7.98 27.05
N TYR A 228 -41.35 6.67 27.25
CA TYR A 228 -42.02 5.83 26.25
C TYR A 228 -43.26 5.17 26.88
N ASN A 229 -44.43 5.41 26.29
CA ASN A 229 -45.73 4.86 26.75
C ASN A 229 -46.08 5.13 28.22
N ASN A 230 -45.49 6.17 28.83
CA ASN A 230 -45.84 6.67 30.17
C ASN A 230 -45.68 8.20 30.23
N PRO A 231 -46.70 8.97 29.81
CA PRO A 231 -46.57 10.41 29.68
C PRO A 231 -46.30 11.12 31.02
N VAL A 232 -45.29 11.99 31.06
CA VAL A 232 -44.91 12.83 32.21
C VAL A 232 -44.87 14.29 31.77
N ASP A 233 -45.48 15.17 32.56
CA ASP A 233 -45.48 16.62 32.31
C ASP A 233 -44.05 17.18 32.40
N GLY A 234 -43.66 17.99 31.40
CA GLY A 234 -42.31 18.56 31.30
C GLY A 234 -41.26 17.63 30.67
N ALA A 235 -41.62 16.41 30.26
CA ALA A 235 -40.76 15.49 29.49
C ALA A 235 -41.15 15.45 28.00
N ILE A 236 -40.22 15.04 27.13
CA ILE A 236 -40.55 14.64 25.76
C ILE A 236 -41.22 13.26 25.81
N ASN A 237 -42.51 13.23 25.50
CA ASN A 237 -43.32 12.03 25.60
C ASN A 237 -43.46 11.39 24.22
N ILE A 238 -42.96 10.16 24.07
CA ILE A 238 -43.11 9.36 22.86
C ILE A 238 -44.10 8.23 23.16
N MET A 239 -45.08 8.05 22.28
CA MET A 239 -46.13 7.05 22.45
C MET A 239 -46.33 6.29 21.15
N SER A 240 -46.63 4.99 21.25
CA SER A 240 -47.00 4.13 20.13
C SER A 240 -48.44 3.62 20.28
N ASP A 241 -49.12 3.39 19.16
CA ASP A 241 -50.41 2.69 19.13
C ASP A 241 -50.25 1.21 18.73
N GLU A 242 -51.32 0.42 18.84
CA GLU A 242 -51.36 -1.01 18.47
C GLU A 242 -51.08 -1.26 16.97
N TYR A 243 -51.12 -0.22 16.14
CA TYR A 243 -50.87 -0.27 14.69
C TYR A 243 -49.45 0.18 14.32
N GLY A 244 -48.60 0.49 15.30
CA GLY A 244 -47.21 0.91 15.08
C GLY A 244 -47.04 2.36 14.65
N ASN A 245 -48.05 3.22 14.82
CA ASN A 245 -47.90 4.67 14.64
C ASN A 245 -47.32 5.30 15.90
N TYR A 246 -46.33 6.17 15.71
CA TYR A 246 -45.71 6.92 16.81
C TYR A 246 -46.26 8.34 16.86
N THR A 247 -46.42 8.85 18.08
CA THR A 247 -46.76 10.24 18.36
C THR A 247 -45.77 10.82 19.37
N ILE A 248 -45.58 12.14 19.30
CA ILE A 248 -44.69 12.90 20.19
C ILE A 248 -45.45 14.09 20.77
N LYS A 249 -45.25 14.33 22.07
CA LYS A 249 -45.64 15.57 22.76
C LYS A 249 -44.41 16.11 23.49
N SER A 250 -43.89 17.24 23.02
CA SER A 250 -42.66 17.87 23.53
C SER A 250 -42.97 19.23 24.17
N PRO A 251 -42.42 19.54 25.36
CA PRO A 251 -42.51 20.87 25.97
C PRO A 251 -41.58 21.90 25.30
N PHE A 252 -40.75 21.44 24.35
CA PHE A 252 -39.82 22.24 23.58
C PHE A 252 -40.27 22.32 22.12
N GLU A 253 -40.14 23.51 21.52
CA GLU A 253 -40.25 23.69 20.07
C GLU A 253 -38.94 23.27 19.37
N GLY A 254 -39.03 22.93 18.09
CA GLY A 254 -37.87 22.67 17.26
C GLY A 254 -38.23 22.16 15.88
N GLU A 255 -37.36 21.32 15.32
CA GLU A 255 -37.52 20.81 13.96
C GLU A 255 -37.15 19.33 13.86
N ASN A 256 -37.70 18.67 12.84
CA ASN A 256 -37.26 17.35 12.41
C ASN A 256 -36.83 17.37 10.95
N MET A 257 -35.83 16.56 10.59
CA MET A 257 -35.41 16.35 9.20
C MET A 257 -35.56 14.87 8.85
N ILE A 258 -36.35 14.58 7.82
CA ILE A 258 -36.49 13.22 7.28
C ILE A 258 -35.19 12.89 6.55
N MET A 259 -34.41 11.92 7.04
CA MET A 259 -33.06 11.67 6.52
C MET A 259 -33.02 11.27 5.04
N GLN A 260 -34.04 10.54 4.58
CA GLN A 260 -34.11 10.05 3.20
C GLN A 260 -34.37 11.17 2.17
N THR A 261 -35.24 12.12 2.50
CA THR A 261 -35.67 13.20 1.58
C THR A 261 -35.01 14.54 1.89
N ARG A 262 -34.33 14.66 3.04
CA ARG A 262 -33.82 15.91 3.63
C ARG A 262 -34.89 17.00 3.83
N GLN A 263 -36.16 16.61 3.83
CA GLN A 263 -37.26 17.52 4.10
C GLN A 263 -37.34 17.83 5.59
N THR A 264 -37.43 19.11 5.95
CA THR A 264 -37.52 19.57 7.33
C THR A 264 -38.97 19.96 7.69
N ASN A 265 -39.48 19.50 8.84
CA ASN A 265 -40.77 19.95 9.39
C ASN A 265 -40.59 20.57 10.78
N LYS A 266 -41.53 21.42 11.19
CA LYS A 266 -41.55 22.02 12.53
C LYS A 266 -42.17 21.07 13.55
N VAL A 267 -41.62 21.05 14.76
CA VAL A 267 -42.18 20.38 15.93
C VAL A 267 -42.75 21.46 16.87
N LEU A 268 -44.06 21.47 17.03
CA LEU A 268 -44.78 22.44 17.86
C LEU A 268 -44.70 22.09 19.35
N LYS A 269 -44.56 23.10 20.19
CA LYS A 269 -44.55 22.96 21.65
C LYS A 269 -45.92 22.53 22.20
N ASP A 270 -45.92 21.63 23.18
CA ASP A 270 -47.05 21.11 23.96
C ASP A 270 -48.21 20.52 23.13
N SER A 271 -48.01 20.30 21.83
CA SER A 271 -48.98 19.72 20.92
C SER A 271 -48.65 18.27 20.63
N LEU A 272 -49.67 17.41 20.67
CA LEU A 272 -49.56 16.02 20.20
C LEU A 272 -49.43 16.01 18.68
N GLN A 273 -48.34 15.41 18.18
CA GLN A 273 -48.01 15.39 16.76
C GLN A 273 -47.56 14.00 16.34
N ARG A 274 -47.68 13.69 15.04
CA ARG A 274 -47.16 12.44 14.49
C ARG A 274 -45.64 12.42 14.59
N PHE A 275 -45.09 11.35 15.13
CA PHE A 275 -43.65 11.12 15.19
C PHE A 275 -43.24 10.21 14.03
N GLN A 276 -42.26 10.67 13.25
CA GLN A 276 -41.65 9.91 12.17
C GLN A 276 -40.30 9.35 12.65
N ILE A 277 -40.16 8.02 12.63
CA ILE A 277 -38.88 7.35 12.84
C ILE A 277 -37.90 7.68 11.70
N ARG A 278 -36.61 7.40 11.89
CA ARG A 278 -35.52 7.69 10.92
C ARG A 278 -35.47 9.16 10.48
N SER A 279 -35.91 10.05 11.35
CA SER A 279 -35.82 11.49 11.20
C SER A 279 -34.96 12.05 12.31
N LEU A 280 -34.11 13.03 12.00
CA LEU A 280 -33.28 13.74 12.97
C LEU A 280 -34.12 14.83 13.63
N TYR A 281 -34.38 14.69 14.92
CA TYR A 281 -35.07 15.70 15.73
C TYR A 281 -34.04 16.58 16.41
N ASN A 282 -34.25 17.89 16.38
CA ASN A 282 -33.48 18.87 17.13
C ASN A 282 -34.44 19.63 18.04
N LEU A 283 -34.47 19.27 19.33
CA LEU A 283 -35.37 19.82 20.34
C LEU A 283 -34.54 20.31 21.53
N ALA A 284 -34.63 21.60 21.86
CA ALA A 284 -33.87 22.22 22.96
C ALA A 284 -32.34 21.95 22.93
N GLY A 285 -31.75 21.86 21.74
CA GLY A 285 -30.32 21.59 21.54
C GLY A 285 -29.93 20.10 21.59
N LEU A 286 -30.88 19.21 21.88
CA LEU A 286 -30.70 17.76 21.78
C LEU A 286 -31.03 17.28 20.38
N GLN A 287 -30.03 16.68 19.73
CA GLN A 287 -30.16 16.03 18.43
C GLN A 287 -30.29 14.53 18.61
N PHE A 288 -31.43 13.96 18.20
CA PHE A 288 -31.68 12.52 18.34
C PHE A 288 -32.49 11.92 17.19
N VAL A 289 -32.40 10.61 17.06
CA VAL A 289 -33.03 9.78 16.03
C VAL A 289 -33.54 8.50 16.66
N ILE A 290 -34.69 8.03 16.18
CA ILE A 290 -35.18 6.68 16.46
C ILE A 290 -35.00 5.86 15.18
N PRO A 291 -33.97 5.00 15.09
CA PRO A 291 -33.61 4.33 13.84
C PRO A 291 -34.57 3.19 13.48
N GLU A 292 -35.17 2.57 14.49
CA GLU A 292 -35.95 1.33 14.39
C GLU A 292 -37.21 1.41 15.27
N PRO A 293 -38.30 0.70 14.91
CA PRO A 293 -39.46 0.55 15.78
C PRO A 293 -39.10 -0.07 17.14
N ALA A 294 -39.98 0.10 18.12
CA ALA A 294 -39.85 -0.56 19.42
C ALA A 294 -39.86 -2.09 19.28
N VAL A 295 -39.07 -2.75 20.12
CA VAL A 295 -38.85 -4.20 20.10
C VAL A 295 -39.11 -4.77 21.49
N LYS A 296 -39.85 -5.89 21.57
CA LYS A 296 -39.99 -6.67 22.81
C LYS A 296 -38.76 -7.54 23.03
N GLY A 297 -38.16 -7.41 24.21
CA GLY A 297 -36.93 -8.12 24.51
C GLY A 297 -36.35 -7.83 25.88
N LYS A 298 -35.06 -8.14 26.04
CA LYS A 298 -34.24 -7.79 27.21
C LYS A 298 -33.03 -7.01 26.74
N ILE A 299 -32.57 -6.05 27.55
CA ILE A 299 -31.32 -5.35 27.28
C ILE A 299 -30.18 -6.37 27.40
N GLY A 300 -29.37 -6.47 26.35
CA GLY A 300 -28.24 -7.39 26.26
C GLY A 300 -27.29 -6.99 25.16
N VAL A 301 -26.44 -7.91 24.73
CA VAL A 301 -25.42 -7.63 23.71
C VAL A 301 -25.91 -8.05 22.33
N VAL A 302 -25.88 -7.12 21.39
CA VAL A 302 -26.30 -7.32 19.99
C VAL A 302 -25.20 -6.88 19.01
N GLU A 303 -25.31 -7.34 17.76
CA GLU A 303 -24.45 -6.88 16.68
C GLU A 303 -24.85 -5.46 16.27
N THR A 304 -23.87 -4.56 16.12
CA THR A 304 -24.14 -3.19 15.65
C THR A 304 -24.42 -3.15 14.16
N SER A 305 -25.18 -2.16 13.71
CA SER A 305 -25.43 -1.90 12.30
C SER A 305 -24.21 -1.29 11.57
N GLU A 306 -23.34 -0.57 12.29
CA GLU A 306 -22.15 0.10 11.74
C GLU A 306 -20.88 -0.40 12.43
N LYS A 307 -20.12 -1.28 11.75
CA LYS A 307 -18.90 -1.86 12.31
C LYS A 307 -17.75 -0.85 12.25
N LEU A 308 -17.42 -0.23 13.39
CA LEU A 308 -16.25 0.63 13.53
C LEU A 308 -14.98 -0.17 13.82
N LYS A 309 -13.82 0.41 13.51
CA LYS A 309 -12.51 -0.27 13.66
C LYS A 309 -12.14 -0.50 15.13
N ASP A 310 -12.52 0.42 16.01
CA ASP A 310 -12.17 0.44 17.44
C ASP A 310 -13.42 0.24 18.30
N GLN A 311 -14.26 -0.75 17.95
CA GLN A 311 -15.47 -1.09 18.67
C GLN A 311 -15.29 -2.38 19.47
N ALA A 312 -16.00 -2.47 20.61
CA ALA A 312 -16.07 -3.71 21.37
C ALA A 312 -16.66 -4.85 20.52
N ASN A 313 -16.35 -6.09 20.88
CA ASN A 313 -16.90 -7.31 20.34
C ASN A 313 -17.61 -8.08 21.46
N ALA A 314 -18.14 -9.26 21.18
CA ALA A 314 -18.68 -10.11 22.24
C ALA A 314 -18.44 -11.59 21.97
N VAL A 315 -18.29 -12.36 23.04
CA VAL A 315 -18.28 -13.83 23.00
C VAL A 315 -19.60 -14.36 23.53
N ILE A 316 -20.06 -15.45 22.94
CA ILE A 316 -21.26 -16.18 23.36
C ILE A 316 -20.78 -17.45 24.04
N LEU A 317 -21.09 -17.58 25.33
CA LEU A 317 -20.71 -18.72 26.16
C LEU A 317 -21.97 -19.46 26.60
N GLU A 318 -21.98 -20.78 26.49
CA GLU A 318 -23.00 -21.63 27.09
C GLU A 318 -22.47 -22.15 28.42
N VAL A 319 -23.19 -21.88 29.50
CA VAL A 319 -22.84 -22.36 30.84
C VAL A 319 -23.87 -23.37 31.27
N SER A 320 -23.40 -24.54 31.70
CA SER A 320 -24.25 -25.64 32.17
C SER A 320 -23.82 -26.14 33.54
N SER A 321 -24.77 -26.31 34.46
CA SER A 321 -24.54 -26.98 35.75
C SER A 321 -25.85 -27.55 36.30
N ASN A 322 -25.80 -28.72 36.96
CA ASN A 322 -26.97 -29.41 37.51
C ASN A 322 -28.16 -29.58 36.54
N GLY A 323 -27.89 -29.73 35.24
CA GLY A 323 -28.93 -29.89 34.20
C GLY A 323 -29.59 -28.59 33.74
N GLU A 324 -29.22 -27.44 34.29
CA GLU A 324 -29.58 -26.12 33.80
C GLU A 324 -28.51 -25.62 32.82
N THR A 325 -28.94 -25.00 31.71
CA THR A 325 -28.06 -24.47 30.67
C THR A 325 -28.55 -23.09 30.25
N GLU A 326 -27.65 -22.11 30.16
CA GLU A 326 -27.95 -20.74 29.72
C GLU A 326 -26.89 -20.22 28.75
N GLU A 327 -27.31 -19.49 27.72
CA GLU A 327 -26.43 -18.77 26.79
C GLU A 327 -26.20 -17.33 27.28
N ILE A 328 -24.93 -16.96 27.45
CA ILE A 328 -24.52 -15.67 28.00
C ILE A 328 -23.63 -14.95 26.99
N ARG A 329 -24.01 -13.71 26.65
CA ARG A 329 -23.25 -12.86 25.75
C ARG A 329 -22.39 -11.89 26.54
N VAL A 330 -21.08 -12.03 26.44
CA VAL A 330 -20.10 -11.25 27.20
C VAL A 330 -19.41 -10.26 26.26
N MET A 331 -19.72 -8.98 26.41
CA MET A 331 -19.09 -7.89 25.64
C MET A 331 -17.67 -7.62 26.13
N GLY A 332 -16.80 -7.23 25.20
CA GLY A 332 -15.44 -6.75 25.46
C GLY A 332 -14.52 -6.99 24.27
N GLY A 333 -13.27 -7.35 24.51
CA GLY A 333 -12.28 -7.62 23.45
C GLY A 333 -10.99 -6.84 23.61
N LYS A 334 -10.22 -6.75 22.53
CA LYS A 334 -8.89 -6.12 22.56
C LYS A 334 -9.01 -4.64 22.92
N GLY A 335 -8.21 -4.20 23.91
CA GLY A 335 -8.25 -2.83 24.41
C GLY A 335 -9.42 -2.50 25.35
N TYR A 336 -10.28 -3.48 25.68
CA TYR A 336 -11.40 -3.29 26.60
C TYR A 336 -11.23 -4.10 27.89
N ASP A 337 -11.38 -3.45 29.03
CA ASP A 337 -11.48 -4.07 30.35
C ASP A 337 -12.87 -3.76 30.93
N MET A 338 -13.84 -4.64 30.66
CA MET A 338 -15.23 -4.49 31.09
C MET A 338 -15.49 -5.26 32.39
N ALA A 339 -16.44 -4.76 33.18
CA ALA A 339 -16.89 -5.46 34.39
C ALA A 339 -17.48 -6.84 34.05
N PRO A 340 -17.26 -7.85 34.90
CA PRO A 340 -17.81 -9.18 34.67
C PRO A 340 -19.34 -9.20 34.79
N ILE A 341 -19.98 -10.00 33.94
CA ILE A 341 -21.41 -10.28 34.01
C ILE A 341 -21.63 -11.42 34.98
N LYS A 342 -22.56 -11.25 35.93
CA LYS A 342 -22.98 -12.29 36.87
C LYS A 342 -24.19 -13.04 36.33
N THR A 343 -24.15 -14.38 36.35
CA THR A 343 -25.34 -15.23 36.27
C THR A 343 -25.31 -16.29 37.37
N THR A 344 -26.46 -16.90 37.69
CA THR A 344 -26.59 -17.98 38.66
C THR A 344 -27.22 -19.18 37.97
N ILE A 345 -26.49 -20.30 37.88
CA ILE A 345 -26.93 -21.51 37.16
C ILE A 345 -26.65 -22.73 38.03
N GLY A 346 -27.66 -23.57 38.25
CA GLY A 346 -27.53 -24.79 39.05
C GLY A 346 -27.12 -24.55 40.50
N GLY A 347 -27.33 -23.34 41.05
CA GLY A 347 -26.92 -22.94 42.40
C GLY A 347 -25.49 -22.41 42.53
N LEU A 348 -24.74 -22.30 41.43
CA LEU A 348 -23.42 -21.67 41.38
C LEU A 348 -23.51 -20.28 40.75
N ASP A 349 -22.71 -19.34 41.26
CA ASP A 349 -22.62 -17.97 40.77
C ASP A 349 -21.44 -17.85 39.80
N PHE A 350 -21.71 -17.55 38.52
CA PHE A 350 -20.70 -17.40 37.47
C PHE A 350 -20.48 -15.92 37.15
N TRP A 351 -19.25 -15.44 37.30
CA TRP A 351 -18.81 -14.12 36.86
C TRP A 351 -17.95 -14.26 35.63
N LEU A 352 -18.49 -13.86 34.47
CA LEU A 352 -17.85 -14.02 33.17
C LEU A 352 -17.36 -12.68 32.64
N SER A 353 -16.11 -12.63 32.18
CA SER A 353 -15.57 -11.47 31.46
C SER A 353 -14.74 -11.88 30.26
N TYR A 354 -14.74 -10.99 29.26
CA TYR A 354 -13.99 -11.13 28.03
C TYR A 354 -13.30 -9.81 27.72
N GLY A 355 -11.97 -9.81 27.57
CA GLY A 355 -11.25 -8.58 27.23
C GLY A 355 -9.77 -8.58 27.55
N ALA A 356 -9.18 -7.39 27.43
CA ALA A 356 -7.81 -7.12 27.85
C ALA A 356 -7.68 -7.18 29.38
N GLU A 357 -6.49 -7.52 29.86
CA GLU A 357 -6.16 -7.51 31.28
C GLU A 357 -5.36 -6.25 31.63
N LYS A 358 -5.70 -5.60 32.75
CA LYS A 358 -4.90 -4.53 33.34
C LYS A 358 -3.64 -5.09 34.00
N LEU A 359 -2.48 -4.75 33.46
CA LEU A 359 -1.16 -5.07 33.99
C LEU A 359 -0.55 -3.82 34.64
N LYS A 360 0.21 -4.00 35.72
CA LYS A 360 0.86 -2.92 36.47
C LYS A 360 2.33 -2.79 36.11
N LEU A 361 2.79 -1.55 35.94
CA LEU A 361 4.19 -1.20 35.78
C LEU A 361 4.86 -0.99 37.16
N PRO A 362 6.18 -1.21 37.27
CA PRO A 362 6.92 -0.91 38.49
C PRO A 362 7.19 0.60 38.69
N PHE A 363 6.82 1.43 37.72
CA PHE A 363 6.95 2.89 37.69
C PHE A 363 5.68 3.53 37.12
N SER A 364 5.57 4.85 37.16
CA SER A 364 4.43 5.60 36.58
C SER A 364 4.91 6.53 35.47
N ILE A 365 4.04 6.81 34.51
CA ILE A 365 4.28 7.74 33.41
C ILE A 365 3.22 8.83 33.49
N LYS A 366 3.66 10.09 33.52
CA LYS A 366 2.78 11.25 33.41
C LYS A 366 2.82 11.80 31.99
N LEU A 367 1.66 12.04 31.37
CA LEU A 367 1.60 12.82 30.14
C LEU A 367 1.58 14.30 30.48
N ASN A 368 2.61 15.04 30.08
CA ASN A 368 2.65 16.48 30.26
C ASN A 368 1.90 17.22 29.17
N ASP A 369 2.05 16.78 27.92
CA ASP A 369 1.53 17.48 26.73
C ASP A 369 1.51 16.52 25.53
N PHE A 370 0.47 16.56 24.70
CA PHE A 370 0.41 15.86 23.41
C PHE A 370 0.43 16.88 22.26
N ILE A 371 1.33 16.68 21.31
CA ILE A 371 1.56 17.62 20.19
C ILE A 371 1.38 16.87 18.88
N ALA A 372 0.51 17.38 18.00
CA ALA A 372 0.31 16.87 16.64
C ALA A 372 0.60 17.96 15.60
N GLU A 373 1.70 17.83 14.86
CA GLU A 373 2.05 18.74 13.77
C GLU A 373 1.34 18.34 12.47
N ARG A 374 0.98 19.33 11.67
CA ARG A 374 0.28 19.15 10.39
C ARG A 374 1.09 19.72 9.23
N TYR A 375 0.84 19.21 8.02
CA TYR A 375 1.30 19.87 6.81
C TYR A 375 0.55 21.20 6.59
N PRO A 376 1.18 22.19 5.93
CA PRO A 376 0.55 23.48 5.68
C PRO A 376 -0.83 23.34 5.02
N GLY A 377 -1.83 24.06 5.54
CA GLY A 377 -3.17 24.13 4.97
C GLY A 377 -4.06 22.90 5.12
N THR A 378 -3.58 21.82 5.75
CA THR A 378 -4.42 20.66 6.07
C THR A 378 -5.31 20.95 7.29
N VAL A 379 -6.52 20.38 7.31
CA VAL A 379 -7.54 20.58 8.35
C VAL A 379 -8.14 19.25 8.81
N GLY A 380 -8.62 19.20 10.05
CA GLY A 380 -9.29 18.01 10.62
C GLY A 380 -8.33 16.88 11.00
N GLN A 381 -8.80 15.63 10.87
CA GLN A 381 -8.10 14.39 11.28
C GLN A 381 -7.12 13.85 10.21
N GLY A 382 -6.79 14.64 9.19
CA GLY A 382 -5.88 14.25 8.09
C GLY A 382 -4.67 15.18 7.97
N GLY A 383 -3.64 14.73 7.26
CA GLY A 383 -2.47 15.57 6.94
C GLY A 383 -1.52 15.84 8.11
N TYR A 384 -1.45 14.93 9.08
CA TYR A 384 -0.45 14.97 10.14
C TYR A 384 0.95 14.71 9.59
N LYS A 385 1.90 15.55 10.00
CA LYS A 385 3.33 15.43 9.71
C LYS A 385 4.07 14.66 10.81
N SER A 386 3.68 14.83 12.06
CA SER A 386 4.22 14.11 13.21
C SER A 386 3.27 14.21 14.40
N PHE A 387 3.42 13.32 15.36
CA PHE A 387 2.70 13.38 16.64
C PHE A 387 3.61 12.88 17.76
N MET A 388 3.55 13.54 18.92
CA MET A 388 4.50 13.43 20.01
C MET A 388 3.82 13.53 21.37
N SER A 389 4.23 12.70 22.32
CA SER A 389 3.86 12.77 23.73
C SER A 389 5.06 13.18 24.57
N LYS A 390 4.95 14.31 25.26
CA LYS A 390 5.93 14.71 26.28
C LYS A 390 5.56 14.05 27.59
N VAL A 391 6.44 13.21 28.13
CA VAL A 391 6.17 12.44 29.34
C VAL A 391 7.21 12.66 30.42
N THR A 392 6.81 12.50 31.68
CA THR A 392 7.72 12.39 32.83
C THR A 392 7.63 10.99 33.40
N LEU A 393 8.78 10.33 33.55
CA LEU A 393 8.87 9.05 34.25
C LEU A 393 8.98 9.28 35.76
N ILE A 394 8.17 8.59 36.55
CA ILE A 394 8.08 8.73 38.01
C ILE A 394 8.33 7.38 38.68
N GLU A 395 9.36 7.32 39.52
CA GLU A 395 9.69 6.15 40.35
C GLU A 395 9.64 6.52 41.82
N ASN A 396 9.07 5.65 42.66
CA ASN A 396 8.95 5.90 44.10
C ASN A 396 8.32 7.26 44.47
N LYS A 397 7.44 7.78 43.61
CA LYS A 397 6.78 9.10 43.70
C LYS A 397 7.70 10.31 43.45
N GLU A 398 8.92 10.09 42.95
CA GLU A 398 9.83 11.16 42.52
C GLU A 398 9.99 11.15 40.99
N PRO A 399 10.00 12.32 40.32
CA PRO A 399 10.29 12.41 38.90
C PRO A 399 11.75 12.04 38.65
N VAL A 400 12.00 11.14 37.70
CA VAL A 400 13.36 10.67 37.35
C VAL A 400 13.92 11.46 36.18
N TYR A 401 13.19 11.51 35.05
CA TYR A 401 13.53 12.29 33.87
C TYR A 401 12.31 12.55 32.99
N ASP A 402 12.41 13.59 32.15
CA ASP A 402 11.46 13.88 31.08
C ASP A 402 11.92 13.23 29.78
N TYR A 403 10.96 12.79 28.95
CA TYR A 403 11.22 12.15 27.67
C TYR A 403 10.13 12.50 26.65
N ASP A 404 10.53 12.65 25.39
CA ASP A 404 9.61 12.91 24.29
C ASP A 404 9.42 11.64 23.47
N ILE A 405 8.22 11.06 23.52
CA ILE A 405 7.87 9.84 22.77
C ILE A 405 7.17 10.24 21.49
N TYR A 406 7.76 9.92 20.34
CA TYR A 406 7.15 10.16 19.03
C TYR A 406 7.58 9.10 18.01
N MET A 407 7.09 9.19 16.79
CA MET A 407 7.43 8.24 15.73
C MET A 407 8.95 8.13 15.54
N ASN A 408 9.50 6.92 15.60
CA ASN A 408 10.95 6.62 15.56
C ASN A 408 11.76 7.10 16.77
N HIS A 409 11.13 7.51 17.88
CA HIS A 409 11.79 7.83 19.14
C HIS A 409 11.06 7.20 20.33
N ILE A 410 11.57 6.04 20.77
CA ILE A 410 10.93 5.21 21.81
C ILE A 410 11.59 5.39 23.16
N MET A 411 10.78 5.40 24.22
CA MET A 411 11.30 5.36 25.59
C MET A 411 11.54 3.90 25.98
N ASP A 412 12.75 3.57 26.42
CA ASP A 412 13.13 2.24 26.96
C ASP A 412 13.53 2.40 28.43
N HIS A 413 12.79 1.75 29.33
CA HIS A 413 13.03 1.84 30.78
C HIS A 413 12.69 0.52 31.47
N GLY A 414 13.64 -0.04 32.22
CA GLY A 414 13.43 -1.28 32.99
C GLY A 414 13.05 -2.51 32.15
N GLY A 415 13.40 -2.52 30.86
CA GLY A 415 13.01 -3.57 29.90
C GLY A 415 11.64 -3.36 29.26
N TYR A 416 10.91 -2.29 29.63
CA TYR A 416 9.67 -1.87 29.00
C TYR A 416 9.95 -0.81 27.94
N ARG A 417 9.31 -0.95 26.79
CA ARG A 417 9.38 0.02 25.70
C ARG A 417 8.03 0.65 25.47
N PHE A 418 8.04 1.97 25.32
CA PHE A 418 6.86 2.78 25.08
C PHE A 418 7.01 3.49 23.74
N PHE A 419 5.99 3.35 22.90
CA PHE A 419 5.95 4.03 21.62
C PHE A 419 4.59 4.67 21.37
N GLN A 420 4.61 5.77 20.65
CA GLN A 420 3.43 6.50 20.28
C GLN A 420 2.64 5.74 19.21
N ALA A 421 1.56 5.06 19.60
CA ALA A 421 0.79 4.21 18.70
C ALA A 421 -0.42 4.93 18.10
N GLN A 422 -1.22 5.57 18.96
CA GLN A 422 -2.44 6.28 18.60
C GLN A 422 -2.65 7.46 19.56
N PHE A 423 -3.65 8.29 19.31
CA PHE A 423 -4.01 9.40 20.18
C PHE A 423 -5.53 9.59 20.16
N ASP A 424 -6.05 10.26 21.18
CA ASP A 424 -7.47 10.51 21.30
C ASP A 424 -7.92 11.53 20.25
N ARG A 425 -9.15 11.38 19.74
CA ARG A 425 -9.71 12.23 18.68
C ARG A 425 -9.77 13.72 19.02
N ASP A 426 -9.79 14.05 20.30
CA ASP A 426 -9.79 15.42 20.81
C ASP A 426 -8.38 16.01 20.99
N GLU A 427 -7.34 15.25 20.62
CA GLU A 427 -5.92 15.61 20.72
C GLU A 427 -5.45 15.91 22.15
N LYS A 428 -6.18 15.43 23.17
CA LYS A 428 -5.87 15.66 24.59
C LYS A 428 -5.45 14.40 25.35
N GLY A 429 -5.05 13.39 24.61
CA GLY A 429 -4.66 12.10 25.17
C GLY A 429 -3.83 11.30 24.19
N THR A 430 -2.91 10.53 24.75
CA THR A 430 -2.04 9.63 24.01
C THR A 430 -2.43 8.18 24.27
N ILE A 431 -2.22 7.33 23.28
CA ILE A 431 -2.28 5.88 23.45
C ILE A 431 -0.88 5.36 23.13
N LEU A 432 -0.12 5.11 24.18
CA LEU A 432 1.18 4.47 24.06
C LEU A 432 0.98 2.97 23.90
N SER A 433 1.80 2.33 23.09
CA SER A 433 1.90 0.87 23.12
C SER A 433 3.13 0.46 23.92
N VAL A 434 2.97 -0.62 24.66
CA VAL A 434 3.91 -1.11 25.66
C VAL A 434 4.38 -2.50 25.23
N SER A 435 5.69 -2.72 25.19
CA SER A 435 6.26 -4.06 24.99
C SER A 435 7.34 -4.35 26.03
N HIS A 436 7.39 -5.60 26.50
CA HIS A 436 8.40 -6.08 27.44
C HIS A 436 8.97 -7.42 26.93
N ASP A 437 10.09 -7.34 26.21
CA ASP A 437 10.79 -8.47 25.61
C ASP A 437 12.31 -8.33 25.71
N TYR A 438 12.84 -8.29 26.93
CA TYR A 438 14.29 -8.09 27.12
C TYR A 438 15.12 -9.24 26.54
N TRP A 439 14.77 -10.50 26.83
CA TRP A 439 15.58 -11.66 26.42
C TRP A 439 15.39 -12.05 24.96
N GLY A 440 14.15 -12.07 24.47
CA GLY A 440 13.83 -12.49 23.10
C GLY A 440 14.46 -11.56 22.07
N THR A 441 14.33 -10.26 22.28
CA THR A 441 14.95 -9.22 21.46
C THR A 441 16.46 -9.33 21.44
N ASN A 442 17.12 -9.41 22.60
CA ASN A 442 18.60 -9.47 22.66
C ASN A 442 19.18 -10.72 21.99
N ILE A 443 18.54 -11.89 22.19
CA ILE A 443 18.97 -13.15 21.56
C ILE A 443 18.78 -13.07 20.03
N THR A 444 17.64 -12.52 19.58
CA THR A 444 17.35 -12.35 18.16
C THR A 444 18.32 -11.37 17.51
N TYR A 445 18.63 -10.26 18.18
CA TYR A 445 19.57 -9.23 17.70
C TYR A 445 21.00 -9.76 17.59
N LEU A 446 21.44 -10.58 18.54
CA LEU A 446 22.71 -11.31 18.41
C LEU A 446 22.70 -12.18 17.15
N GLY A 447 21.61 -12.91 16.92
CA GLY A 447 21.40 -13.66 15.68
C GLY A 447 21.51 -12.79 14.43
N TYR A 448 20.78 -11.67 14.38
CA TYR A 448 20.81 -10.72 13.25
C TYR A 448 22.20 -10.13 13.02
N PHE A 449 22.91 -9.74 14.07
CA PHE A 449 24.27 -9.23 13.98
C PHE A 449 25.22 -10.26 13.37
N LEU A 450 25.18 -11.51 13.86
CA LEU A 450 25.99 -12.61 13.31
C LEU A 450 25.64 -12.88 11.85
N LEU A 451 24.36 -12.82 11.48
CA LEU A 451 23.91 -13.05 10.12
C LEU A 451 24.39 -11.94 9.18
N TYR A 452 24.24 -10.68 9.58
CA TYR A 452 24.74 -9.52 8.84
C TYR A 452 26.24 -9.65 8.56
N PHE A 453 27.02 -9.86 9.62
CA PHE A 453 28.48 -9.98 9.51
C PHE A 453 28.88 -11.16 8.61
N ALA A 454 28.23 -12.31 8.77
CA ALA A 454 28.53 -13.50 8.00
C ALA A 454 28.17 -13.36 6.52
N LEU A 455 27.03 -12.76 6.19
CA LEU A 455 26.60 -12.51 4.81
C LEU A 455 27.53 -11.52 4.10
N MET A 456 27.97 -10.46 4.79
CA MET A 456 29.00 -9.55 4.28
C MET A 456 30.32 -10.30 4.04
N ALA A 457 30.79 -11.08 5.01
CA ALA A 457 32.01 -11.85 4.89
C ALA A 457 31.99 -12.84 3.71
N ILE A 458 30.84 -13.42 3.37
CA ILE A 458 30.72 -14.36 2.24
C ILE A 458 31.09 -13.72 0.90
N LEU A 459 30.85 -12.43 0.71
CA LEU A 459 31.15 -11.76 -0.56
C LEU A 459 32.65 -11.50 -0.76
N PHE A 460 33.43 -11.43 0.33
CA PHE A 460 34.84 -11.02 0.29
C PHE A 460 35.82 -12.14 0.62
N ASP A 461 35.43 -13.15 1.40
CA ASP A 461 36.33 -14.25 1.77
C ASP A 461 36.60 -15.19 0.59
N LYS A 462 37.90 -15.38 0.28
CA LYS A 462 38.44 -16.22 -0.80
C LYS A 462 38.17 -17.72 -0.66
N ASN A 463 37.83 -18.19 0.54
CA ASN A 463 37.55 -19.59 0.87
C ASN A 463 36.06 -19.95 0.74
N THR A 464 35.22 -18.97 0.41
CA THR A 464 33.78 -19.17 0.24
C THR A 464 33.46 -19.56 -1.20
N ARG A 465 32.22 -20.00 -1.40
CA ARG A 465 31.70 -20.28 -2.74
C ARG A 465 31.77 -19.07 -3.67
N PHE A 466 31.55 -17.86 -3.16
CA PHE A 466 31.64 -16.65 -3.98
C PHE A 466 33.08 -16.44 -4.47
N GLY A 467 34.07 -16.65 -3.58
CA GLY A 467 35.48 -16.67 -3.95
C GLY A 467 35.83 -17.73 -5.01
N ASP A 468 35.26 -18.94 -4.89
CA ASP A 468 35.43 -20.01 -5.88
C ASP A 468 34.83 -19.67 -7.24
N LEU A 469 33.67 -19.02 -7.27
CA LEU A 469 33.00 -18.56 -8.49
C LEU A 469 33.84 -17.49 -9.20
N LYS A 470 34.40 -16.54 -8.45
CA LYS A 470 35.32 -15.53 -8.99
C LYS A 470 36.54 -16.17 -9.67
N LYS A 471 37.17 -17.16 -9.01
CA LYS A 471 38.30 -17.94 -9.59
C LYS A 471 37.88 -18.72 -10.83
N GLN A 472 36.71 -19.36 -10.83
CA GLN A 472 36.20 -20.09 -11.99
C GLN A 472 35.92 -19.16 -13.18
N LEU A 473 35.35 -17.99 -12.91
CA LEU A 473 35.06 -16.97 -13.90
C LEU A 473 36.35 -16.46 -14.56
N GLU A 474 37.41 -16.19 -13.78
CA GLU A 474 38.74 -15.83 -14.30
C GLU A 474 39.34 -16.93 -15.18
N LYS A 475 39.23 -18.21 -14.77
CA LYS A 475 39.69 -19.35 -15.58
C LYS A 475 38.95 -19.45 -16.92
N ILE A 476 37.63 -19.25 -16.94
CA ILE A 476 36.83 -19.27 -18.17
C ILE A 476 37.22 -18.12 -19.10
N LYS A 477 37.45 -16.93 -18.53
CA LYS A 477 37.92 -15.75 -19.28
C LYS A 477 39.26 -16.00 -19.96
N ASN A 478 40.23 -16.57 -19.24
CA ASN A 478 41.52 -16.94 -19.83
C ASN A 478 41.38 -17.97 -20.96
N ARG A 479 40.42 -18.90 -20.86
CA ARG A 479 40.13 -19.86 -21.94
C ARG A 479 39.48 -19.20 -23.15
N LYS A 480 38.57 -18.24 -22.95
CA LYS A 480 37.98 -17.46 -24.05
C LYS A 480 39.04 -16.64 -24.76
N ALA A 481 39.89 -15.93 -24.03
CA ALA A 481 40.99 -15.15 -24.60
C ALA A 481 41.90 -16.02 -25.49
N LYS A 482 42.26 -17.22 -25.02
CA LYS A 482 43.05 -18.20 -25.80
C LYS A 482 42.32 -18.73 -27.04
N LEU A 483 41.01 -18.95 -26.96
CA LEU A 483 40.21 -19.38 -28.11
C LEU A 483 40.12 -18.27 -29.17
N PHE A 484 40.00 -17.01 -28.75
CA PHE A 484 40.00 -15.85 -29.62
C PHE A 484 41.37 -15.59 -30.25
N THR A 485 42.47 -15.73 -29.50
CA THR A 485 43.82 -15.62 -30.09
C THR A 485 44.13 -16.77 -31.04
N ALA A 486 43.68 -18.00 -30.78
CA ALA A 486 43.84 -19.12 -31.71
C ALA A 486 43.07 -18.91 -33.02
N ILE A 487 41.88 -18.29 -32.97
CA ILE A 487 41.11 -17.92 -34.17
C ILE A 487 41.79 -16.74 -34.89
N ALA A 488 42.30 -15.75 -34.17
CA ALA A 488 43.03 -14.62 -34.77
C ALA A 488 44.34 -15.06 -35.47
N LEU A 489 45.05 -16.05 -34.93
CA LEU A 489 46.24 -16.67 -35.54
C LEU A 489 45.92 -17.50 -36.79
N LEU A 490 44.71 -18.06 -36.88
CA LEU A 490 44.25 -18.76 -38.09
C LEU A 490 43.82 -17.80 -39.20
N PHE A 491 43.50 -16.55 -38.87
CA PHE A 491 43.15 -15.50 -39.84
C PHE A 491 44.35 -14.59 -40.22
N SER A 492 45.54 -14.78 -39.63
CA SER A 492 46.76 -14.04 -40.00
C SER A 492 47.56 -14.68 -41.14
N LEU A 493 47.04 -15.74 -41.79
CA LEU A 493 47.72 -16.45 -42.89
C LEU A 493 47.02 -16.36 -44.26
N GLY A 494 46.12 -15.39 -44.46
CA GLY A 494 45.44 -15.24 -45.75
C GLY A 494 45.10 -13.81 -46.10
N THR A 495 46.08 -13.05 -46.63
CA THR A 495 45.84 -11.85 -47.44
C THR A 495 47.04 -11.53 -48.35
N PHE A 496 46.86 -11.70 -49.67
CA PHE A 496 47.40 -10.91 -50.80
C PHE A 496 46.16 -10.72 -51.71
N ALA A 497 45.65 -9.53 -52.06
CA ALA A 497 46.18 -8.32 -52.72
C ALA A 497 45.65 -8.24 -54.18
N GLN A 498 44.90 -7.19 -54.53
CA GLN A 498 45.00 -6.51 -55.83
C GLN A 498 44.36 -5.11 -55.80
N GLU A 499 45.12 -4.11 -56.27
CA GLU A 499 44.72 -2.76 -56.72
C GLU A 499 44.16 -2.87 -58.18
N THR A 500 43.46 -1.91 -58.82
CA THR A 500 43.90 -0.55 -59.20
C THR A 500 42.76 0.25 -59.91
N SER A 501 42.65 1.54 -59.56
CA SER A 501 42.32 2.81 -60.30
C SER A 501 41.10 3.05 -61.26
N THR A 502 40.38 4.16 -60.98
CA THR A 502 39.88 5.33 -61.82
C THR A 502 39.46 5.17 -63.30
N GLN A 503 38.45 5.84 -63.88
CA GLN A 503 38.02 7.27 -63.97
C GLN A 503 36.51 7.40 -64.38
N VAL A 504 35.73 8.39 -63.90
CA VAL A 504 35.21 9.64 -64.56
C VAL A 504 34.57 9.47 -65.96
N ASP A 505 33.25 9.73 -66.11
CA ASP A 505 32.71 10.95 -66.78
C ASP A 505 31.17 11.12 -66.71
N SER A 506 30.74 12.36 -66.99
CA SER A 506 29.46 13.05 -67.29
C SER A 506 28.29 12.23 -67.89
N THR A 507 26.99 12.61 -67.98
CA THR A 507 26.24 13.88 -68.24
C THR A 507 24.70 13.61 -68.11
N GLN A 508 23.89 14.66 -67.82
CA GLN A 508 22.51 15.07 -68.29
C GLN A 508 21.37 14.03 -68.60
N THR A 509 20.03 14.26 -68.55
CA THR A 509 19.12 15.43 -68.61
C THR A 509 17.66 15.07 -68.19
N LYS A 510 16.86 16.13 -67.92
CA LYS A 510 15.39 16.32 -67.72
C LYS A 510 14.37 15.46 -68.50
N THR A 511 13.17 15.26 -67.90
CA THR A 511 11.80 15.62 -68.42
C THR A 511 10.71 15.27 -67.37
N THR A 512 9.40 15.58 -67.47
CA THR A 512 8.57 16.82 -67.47
C THR A 512 7.09 16.34 -67.47
N LYS A 513 6.26 16.81 -66.51
CA LYS A 513 4.78 17.08 -66.50
C LYS A 513 3.65 16.14 -67.08
N GLN A 514 2.45 16.40 -66.50
CA GLN A 514 1.02 16.20 -66.93
C GLN A 514 0.38 14.83 -66.59
N VAL A 515 -0.77 14.68 -65.90
CA VAL A 515 -2.13 15.30 -65.83
C VAL A 515 -3.07 14.93 -67.00
N GLU A 516 -4.11 14.10 -66.75
CA GLU A 516 -5.58 14.30 -66.99
C GLU A 516 -6.36 12.96 -66.94
N LYS A 517 -7.48 12.91 -66.17
CA LYS A 517 -8.93 12.67 -66.52
C LYS A 517 -9.29 11.37 -67.25
N GLY A 518 -10.45 10.70 -67.08
CA GLY A 518 -11.73 10.97 -66.39
C GLY A 518 -12.83 9.97 -66.87
N HIS A 519 -14.10 10.23 -66.49
CA HIS A 519 -15.39 9.58 -66.87
C HIS A 519 -15.81 8.28 -66.16
N GLU A 520 -17.08 7.99 -65.80
CA GLU A 520 -18.35 8.72 -65.52
C GLU A 520 -19.43 7.65 -65.17
N GLY A 521 -20.52 8.00 -64.45
CA GLY A 521 -21.67 7.07 -64.29
C GLY A 521 -22.75 7.38 -63.22
N HIS A 522 -23.53 8.43 -63.47
CA HIS A 522 -24.95 8.75 -63.16
C HIS A 522 -25.76 8.36 -61.87
N ASN A 523 -26.59 9.36 -61.52
CA ASN A 523 -27.61 9.58 -60.48
C ASN A 523 -28.79 8.60 -60.34
N HIS A 524 -29.44 8.59 -59.17
CA HIS A 524 -30.89 8.84 -58.96
C HIS A 524 -31.18 9.26 -57.49
N ALA A 525 -32.21 10.11 -57.29
CA ALA A 525 -32.82 10.55 -56.02
C ALA A 525 -34.36 10.34 -56.14
N PRO A 526 -35.24 10.68 -55.16
CA PRO A 526 -35.16 10.77 -53.69
C PRO A 526 -36.26 9.93 -52.98
N GLY A 527 -36.30 9.93 -51.64
CA GLY A 527 -37.45 9.47 -50.85
C GLY A 527 -37.52 10.22 -49.53
N GLU A 528 -38.49 11.12 -49.43
CA GLU A 528 -38.82 11.91 -48.24
C GLU A 528 -39.51 11.04 -47.17
N GLY A 529 -39.11 11.26 -45.92
CA GLY A 529 -39.83 10.84 -44.72
C GLY A 529 -39.60 11.91 -43.67
N HIS A 530 -40.53 12.85 -43.56
CA HIS A 530 -40.55 13.87 -42.52
C HIS A 530 -40.99 13.23 -41.20
N ASP A 531 -40.10 13.17 -40.22
CA ASP A 531 -40.46 13.17 -38.81
C ASP A 531 -39.72 14.33 -38.13
N HIS A 532 -40.51 15.28 -37.62
CA HIS A 532 -40.02 16.40 -36.83
C HIS A 532 -39.67 15.91 -35.43
N GLU A 533 -38.45 15.43 -35.25
CA GLU A 533 -37.86 15.31 -33.92
C GLU A 533 -37.18 16.64 -33.55
N ILE A 534 -37.51 17.15 -32.37
CA ILE A 534 -36.95 18.37 -31.80
C ILE A 534 -35.45 18.14 -31.60
N VAL A 535 -34.63 18.57 -32.55
CA VAL A 535 -33.17 18.58 -32.41
C VAL A 535 -32.81 19.72 -31.46
N GLU A 536 -32.71 19.42 -30.16
CA GLU A 536 -31.79 20.14 -29.31
C GLU A 536 -30.40 20.02 -29.96
N ARG A 537 -29.91 21.10 -30.57
CA ARG A 537 -28.55 21.16 -31.11
C ARG A 537 -27.56 21.07 -29.94
N SER A 538 -27.21 19.85 -29.54
CA SER A 538 -26.01 19.62 -28.75
C SER A 538 -24.81 19.91 -29.66
N VAL A 539 -23.96 20.84 -29.22
CA VAL A 539 -22.70 21.13 -29.93
C VAL A 539 -21.85 19.86 -29.85
N SER A 540 -21.38 19.34 -31.00
CA SER A 540 -20.61 18.09 -31.01
C SER A 540 -19.29 18.25 -30.25
N ALA A 541 -18.82 17.20 -29.56
CA ALA A 541 -17.56 17.25 -28.80
C ALA A 541 -16.35 17.74 -29.63
N LYS A 542 -16.33 17.44 -30.94
CA LYS A 542 -15.29 17.93 -31.87
C LYS A 542 -15.32 19.45 -32.09
N GLN A 543 -16.51 20.06 -32.08
CA GLN A 543 -16.66 21.51 -32.17
C GLN A 543 -16.16 22.19 -30.89
N ILE A 544 -16.45 21.60 -29.73
CA ILE A 544 -16.00 22.11 -28.43
C ILE A 544 -14.48 22.04 -28.32
N ASP A 545 -13.88 20.91 -28.69
CA ASP A 545 -12.42 20.76 -28.74
C ASP A 545 -11.76 21.79 -29.65
N SER A 546 -12.36 22.05 -30.82
CA SER A 546 -11.85 23.05 -31.76
C SER A 546 -11.93 24.47 -31.19
N ILE A 547 -13.00 24.81 -30.47
CA ILE A 547 -13.17 26.10 -29.80
C ILE A 547 -12.15 26.26 -28.67
N ILE A 548 -11.93 25.22 -27.86
CA ILE A 548 -10.93 25.24 -26.78
C ILE A 548 -9.54 25.50 -27.34
N VAL A 549 -9.15 24.78 -28.41
CA VAL A 549 -7.83 24.95 -29.05
C VAL A 549 -7.68 26.32 -29.70
N ALA A 550 -8.72 26.83 -30.37
CA ALA A 550 -8.68 28.13 -31.04
C ALA A 550 -8.56 29.31 -30.05
N ASN A 551 -9.03 29.16 -28.81
CA ASN A 551 -8.97 30.18 -27.77
C ASN A 551 -7.86 29.95 -26.74
N ALA A 552 -6.90 29.06 -27.02
CA ALA A 552 -5.80 28.79 -26.11
C ALA A 552 -4.82 29.97 -26.03
N VAL A 553 -4.41 30.31 -24.81
CA VAL A 553 -3.41 31.37 -24.56
C VAL A 553 -2.04 30.99 -25.15
N PRO A 554 -1.21 31.95 -25.58
CA PRO A 554 0.15 31.70 -26.03
C PRO A 554 0.98 30.99 -24.96
N GLN A 555 1.88 30.11 -25.41
CA GLN A 555 2.77 29.36 -24.51
C GLN A 555 3.61 30.27 -23.60
N ALA A 556 4.00 31.46 -24.08
CA ALA A 556 4.76 32.43 -23.29
C ALA A 556 3.99 32.93 -22.06
N HIS A 557 2.69 33.18 -22.19
CA HIS A 557 1.83 33.55 -21.07
C HIS A 557 1.63 32.35 -20.12
N ALA A 558 1.35 31.17 -20.68
CA ALA A 558 1.22 29.94 -19.91
C ALA A 558 2.47 29.62 -19.10
N ASP A 559 3.68 29.85 -19.63
CA ASP A 559 4.94 29.67 -18.92
C ASP A 559 5.12 30.65 -17.74
N LYS A 560 4.53 31.86 -17.78
CA LYS A 560 4.50 32.78 -16.62
C LYS A 560 3.54 32.26 -15.55
N PHE A 561 2.34 31.84 -15.94
CA PHE A 561 1.36 31.22 -15.03
C PHE A 561 1.89 29.94 -14.38
N ALA A 562 2.65 29.15 -15.13
CA ALA A 562 3.30 27.90 -14.70
C ALA A 562 4.18 28.05 -13.43
N ARG A 563 4.71 29.25 -13.18
CA ARG A 563 5.61 29.60 -12.07
C ARG A 563 4.88 30.01 -10.79
N LEU A 564 3.57 30.25 -10.85
CA LEU A 564 2.77 30.43 -9.65
C LEU A 564 2.87 29.16 -8.80
N VAL A 565 2.85 29.33 -7.47
CA VAL A 565 2.82 28.20 -6.56
C VAL A 565 1.38 27.94 -6.13
N ILE A 566 1.05 26.69 -5.91
CA ILE A 566 -0.25 26.25 -5.41
C ILE A 566 -0.03 25.30 -4.23
N GLN A 567 -0.90 25.40 -3.23
CA GLN A 567 -0.97 24.44 -2.13
C GLN A 567 -1.97 23.34 -2.50
N ASP A 568 -1.52 22.08 -2.57
CA ASP A 568 -2.44 20.96 -2.82
C ASP A 568 -3.22 20.55 -1.56
N GLU A 569 -4.09 19.55 -1.68
CA GLU A 569 -4.92 19.05 -0.56
C GLU A 569 -4.10 18.41 0.56
N ASP A 570 -2.89 17.91 0.25
CA ASP A 570 -1.98 17.27 1.21
C ASP A 570 -0.98 18.27 1.82
N GLY A 571 -1.08 19.56 1.44
CA GLY A 571 -0.26 20.65 1.95
C GLY A 571 1.08 20.85 1.26
N ARG A 572 1.37 20.14 0.15
CA ARG A 572 2.59 20.33 -0.64
C ARG A 572 2.48 21.61 -1.47
N MET A 573 3.50 22.45 -1.33
CA MET A 573 3.69 23.63 -2.17
C MET A 573 4.39 23.24 -3.47
N LYS A 574 3.72 23.38 -4.61
CA LYS A 574 4.27 22.99 -5.92
C LYS A 574 4.02 24.03 -7.01
N PRO A 575 4.82 24.08 -8.07
CA PRO A 575 4.54 24.95 -9.22
C PRO A 575 3.22 24.57 -9.89
N MET A 576 2.54 25.57 -10.43
CA MET A 576 1.30 25.42 -11.18
C MET A 576 1.49 24.50 -12.40
N HIS A 577 2.68 24.52 -13.00
CA HIS A 577 3.09 23.54 -14.03
C HIS A 577 2.89 22.09 -13.57
N THR A 578 3.44 21.75 -12.40
CA THR A 578 3.36 20.40 -11.85
C THR A 578 1.89 20.07 -11.63
N TYR A 579 1.20 20.91 -10.86
CA TYR A 579 -0.19 20.68 -10.48
C TYR A 579 -1.13 20.50 -11.69
N ALA A 580 -1.03 21.39 -12.68
CA ALA A 580 -1.82 21.29 -13.90
C ALA A 580 -1.58 19.95 -14.61
N ARG A 581 -0.31 19.50 -14.68
CA ARG A 581 0.02 18.21 -15.28
C ARG A 581 -0.53 17.02 -14.47
N GLU A 582 -0.48 17.07 -13.14
CA GLU A 582 -1.08 16.04 -12.27
C GLU A 582 -2.60 15.95 -12.52
N LEU A 583 -3.28 17.10 -12.55
CA LEU A 583 -4.72 17.20 -12.82
C LEU A 583 -5.09 16.57 -14.16
N ILE A 584 -4.45 16.98 -15.26
CA ILE A 584 -4.75 16.47 -16.60
C ILE A 584 -4.41 14.98 -16.70
N ARG A 585 -3.35 14.52 -16.06
CA ARG A 585 -3.01 13.09 -16.05
C ARG A 585 -4.02 12.26 -15.24
N LYS A 586 -4.50 12.76 -14.10
CA LYS A 586 -5.52 12.09 -13.28
C LYS A 586 -6.86 11.98 -14.04
N LEU A 587 -7.21 13.00 -14.83
CA LEU A 587 -8.43 13.00 -15.65
C LEU A 587 -8.31 12.16 -16.93
N SER A 588 -7.26 12.40 -17.72
CA SER A 588 -7.14 11.93 -19.11
C SER A 588 -6.09 10.84 -19.35
N LYS A 589 -5.23 10.55 -18.35
CA LYS A 589 -4.02 9.71 -18.49
C LYS A 589 -3.03 10.22 -19.55
N SER A 590 -3.12 11.50 -19.91
CA SER A 590 -2.19 12.24 -20.77
C SER A 590 -1.65 13.46 -20.04
N ASN A 591 -0.48 13.95 -20.45
CA ASN A 591 0.11 15.20 -19.95
C ASN A 591 -0.30 16.43 -20.80
N THR A 592 -1.08 16.22 -21.87
CA THR A 592 -1.54 17.26 -22.83
C THR A 592 -2.97 16.98 -23.26
N TYR A 593 -3.66 18.02 -23.76
CA TYR A 593 -5.02 17.91 -24.31
C TYR A 593 -5.06 18.51 -25.71
N GLN A 594 -5.35 17.71 -26.73
CA GLN A 594 -5.45 18.17 -28.13
C GLN A 594 -4.26 19.05 -28.60
N GLY A 595 -3.04 18.76 -28.11
CA GLY A 595 -1.82 19.53 -28.42
C GLY A 595 -1.54 20.71 -27.49
N LEU A 596 -2.47 21.07 -26.59
CA LEU A 596 -2.27 22.10 -25.57
C LEU A 596 -1.46 21.56 -24.38
N SER A 597 -0.64 22.43 -23.80
CA SER A 597 0.05 22.18 -22.53
C SER A 597 -0.95 22.11 -21.37
N ALA A 598 -0.59 21.45 -20.28
CA ALA A 598 -1.48 21.28 -19.13
C ALA A 598 -1.88 22.63 -18.50
N GLU A 599 -0.99 23.62 -18.53
CA GLU A 599 -1.23 24.97 -18.00
C GLU A 599 -2.19 25.74 -18.90
N GLN A 600 -2.05 25.64 -20.22
CA GLN A 600 -3.01 26.22 -21.16
C GLN A 600 -4.41 25.65 -20.93
N VAL A 601 -4.50 24.34 -20.65
CA VAL A 601 -5.78 23.69 -20.30
C VAL A 601 -6.33 24.23 -19.00
N LEU A 602 -5.53 24.33 -17.95
CA LEU A 602 -5.98 24.84 -16.65
C LEU A 602 -6.44 26.30 -16.75
N ILE A 603 -5.70 27.14 -17.47
CA ILE A 603 -6.11 28.54 -17.75
C ILE A 603 -7.43 28.56 -18.54
N SER A 604 -7.58 27.68 -19.53
CA SER A 604 -8.83 27.56 -20.29
C SER A 604 -10.02 27.12 -19.42
N MET A 605 -9.80 26.27 -18.41
CA MET A 605 -10.85 25.90 -17.44
C MET A 605 -11.33 27.10 -16.63
N LEU A 606 -10.41 28.00 -16.25
CA LEU A 606 -10.74 29.24 -15.54
C LEU A 606 -11.43 30.26 -16.45
N GLN A 607 -11.03 30.32 -17.72
CA GLN A 607 -11.54 31.28 -18.70
C GLN A 607 -12.91 30.88 -19.27
N TYR A 608 -13.10 29.59 -19.55
CA TYR A 608 -14.28 29.04 -20.23
C TYR A 608 -14.86 27.81 -19.52
N PRO A 609 -15.29 27.91 -18.24
CA PRO A 609 -15.70 26.76 -17.43
C PRO A 609 -16.83 25.93 -18.08
N GLN A 610 -17.77 26.59 -18.75
CA GLN A 610 -18.91 25.94 -19.39
C GLN A 610 -18.52 24.96 -20.53
N MET A 611 -17.41 25.23 -21.21
CA MET A 611 -16.92 24.36 -22.30
C MET A 611 -16.38 23.04 -21.75
N TRP A 612 -15.79 23.06 -20.55
CA TRP A 612 -15.12 21.90 -19.97
C TRP A 612 -16.06 20.86 -19.36
N TYR A 613 -17.33 21.19 -19.11
CA TYR A 613 -18.35 20.18 -18.81
C TYR A 613 -18.59 19.22 -19.98
N ASN A 614 -18.41 19.71 -21.21
CA ASN A 614 -18.65 18.97 -22.44
C ASN A 614 -17.37 18.41 -23.08
N ALA A 615 -16.19 18.78 -22.56
CA ALA A 615 -14.91 18.35 -23.10
C ALA A 615 -14.65 16.86 -22.82
N ASN A 616 -14.19 16.12 -23.82
CA ASN A 616 -13.90 14.69 -23.70
C ASN A 616 -12.54 14.45 -23.03
N ILE A 617 -12.45 14.78 -21.74
CA ILE A 617 -11.21 14.71 -20.96
C ILE A 617 -11.13 13.48 -20.05
N ILE A 618 -12.27 12.89 -19.65
CA ILE A 618 -12.29 11.80 -18.67
C ILE A 618 -11.93 10.48 -19.35
N SER A 619 -10.75 9.92 -19.06
CA SER A 619 -10.32 8.65 -19.64
C SER A 619 -11.18 7.47 -19.15
N ILE A 620 -11.64 6.62 -20.07
CA ILE A 620 -12.41 5.41 -19.75
C ILE A 620 -11.59 4.16 -20.11
N LYS A 621 -11.37 3.25 -19.16
CA LYS A 621 -10.58 2.01 -19.40
C LYS A 621 -11.27 1.12 -20.44
N SER A 622 -10.51 0.56 -21.39
CA SER A 622 -11.08 0.04 -22.66
C SER A 622 -11.66 -1.39 -22.63
N ARG A 623 -11.56 -2.16 -21.53
CA ARG A 623 -12.05 -3.56 -21.52
C ARG A 623 -12.57 -4.14 -20.19
N LYS A 624 -12.48 -3.39 -19.07
CA LYS A 624 -12.84 -3.90 -17.72
C LYS A 624 -14.13 -3.31 -17.14
N HIS A 625 -14.75 -2.31 -17.80
CA HIS A 625 -15.89 -1.56 -17.29
C HIS A 625 -17.03 -1.42 -18.31
N ASP A 626 -17.32 -2.47 -19.07
CA ASP A 626 -18.46 -2.50 -20.00
C ASP A 626 -19.78 -2.12 -19.31
N SER A 627 -19.93 -2.44 -18.02
CA SER A 627 -21.09 -2.03 -17.21
C SER A 627 -21.19 -0.52 -17.00
N ILE A 628 -20.08 0.17 -16.69
CA ILE A 628 -20.08 1.63 -16.48
C ILE A 628 -20.37 2.34 -17.80
N ARG A 629 -19.78 1.88 -18.90
CA ARG A 629 -20.03 2.41 -20.26
C ARG A 629 -21.51 2.34 -20.63
N LYS A 630 -22.16 1.22 -20.32
CA LYS A 630 -23.61 1.07 -20.52
C LYS A 630 -24.43 2.03 -19.67
N ILE A 631 -24.03 2.27 -18.42
CA ILE A 631 -24.73 3.20 -17.52
C ILE A 631 -24.62 4.64 -18.03
N ILE A 632 -23.42 5.09 -18.41
CA ILE A 632 -23.20 6.47 -18.87
C ILE A 632 -23.67 6.71 -20.31
N GLY A 633 -23.75 5.66 -21.14
CA GLY A 633 -24.30 5.75 -22.50
C GLY A 633 -23.28 6.04 -23.60
N ILE A 634 -22.02 5.65 -23.42
CA ILE A 634 -20.95 5.84 -24.43
C ILE A 634 -20.63 4.56 -25.21
N GLU A 635 -20.07 4.69 -26.41
CA GLU A 635 -19.70 3.54 -27.21
C GLU A 635 -18.51 2.78 -26.63
N LYS A 636 -18.36 1.51 -27.03
CA LYS A 636 -17.21 0.69 -26.62
C LYS A 636 -15.88 1.19 -27.22
N SER A 637 -15.95 1.86 -28.37
CA SER A 637 -14.83 2.49 -29.08
C SER A 637 -14.27 3.71 -28.35
N ASP A 638 -15.09 4.39 -27.55
CA ASP A 638 -14.73 5.68 -26.97
C ASP A 638 -13.68 5.53 -25.87
N LYS A 639 -12.60 6.30 -26.01
CA LYS A 639 -11.50 6.31 -25.03
C LYS A 639 -11.72 7.34 -23.93
N TYR A 640 -12.57 8.32 -24.17
CA TYR A 640 -12.85 9.44 -23.30
C TYR A 640 -14.35 9.68 -23.18
N ALA A 641 -14.76 10.28 -22.07
CA ALA A 641 -16.10 10.78 -21.83
C ALA A 641 -16.03 12.23 -21.36
N SER A 642 -17.13 12.94 -21.54
CA SER A 642 -17.37 14.25 -20.96
C SER A 642 -17.91 14.13 -19.53
N MET A 643 -17.96 15.23 -18.79
CA MET A 643 -18.60 15.25 -17.48
C MET A 643 -20.10 15.00 -17.60
N LEU A 644 -20.74 15.57 -18.64
CA LEU A 644 -22.19 15.43 -18.86
C LEU A 644 -22.63 14.00 -19.15
N ASP A 645 -21.77 13.15 -19.70
CA ASP A 645 -22.10 11.73 -19.93
C ASP A 645 -22.48 10.99 -18.64
N PHE A 646 -21.99 11.46 -17.48
CA PHE A 646 -22.30 10.89 -16.17
C PHE A 646 -23.60 11.38 -15.55
N PHE A 647 -24.28 12.33 -16.18
CA PHE A 647 -25.54 12.91 -15.71
C PHE A 647 -26.68 12.61 -16.68
N THR A 648 -27.90 12.49 -16.16
CA THR A 648 -29.11 12.44 -17.00
C THR A 648 -29.47 13.84 -17.49
N PRO A 649 -30.35 13.99 -18.49
CA PRO A 649 -30.88 15.31 -18.88
C PRO A 649 -31.59 16.07 -17.75
N ARG A 650 -32.00 15.37 -16.68
CA ARG A 650 -32.57 15.96 -15.45
C ARG A 650 -31.53 16.33 -14.40
N ASN A 651 -30.23 16.28 -14.76
CA ASN A 651 -29.09 16.55 -13.89
C ASN A 651 -28.93 15.56 -12.72
N GLU A 652 -29.43 14.32 -12.87
CA GLU A 652 -29.24 13.26 -11.88
C GLU A 652 -27.95 12.50 -12.15
N TYR A 653 -27.14 12.25 -11.12
CA TYR A 653 -25.89 11.53 -11.25
C TYR A 653 -26.12 10.02 -11.46
N LYS A 654 -25.77 9.51 -12.65
CA LYS A 654 -26.06 8.12 -13.07
C LYS A 654 -25.38 7.05 -12.21
N LEU A 655 -24.29 7.37 -11.52
CA LEU A 655 -23.57 6.41 -10.66
C LEU A 655 -24.00 6.44 -9.20
N ASN A 656 -24.91 7.34 -8.80
CA ASN A 656 -25.26 7.57 -7.38
C ASN A 656 -25.78 6.30 -6.66
N ALA A 657 -26.58 5.47 -7.33
CA ALA A 657 -27.09 4.23 -6.73
C ALA A 657 -25.98 3.19 -6.45
N TYR A 658 -24.82 3.33 -7.09
CA TYR A 658 -23.70 2.40 -6.98
C TYR A 658 -22.56 2.93 -6.10
N THR A 659 -22.46 4.25 -5.90
CA THR A 659 -21.45 4.85 -5.03
C THR A 659 -21.66 4.43 -3.58
N GLU A 660 -22.90 4.43 -3.08
CA GLU A 660 -23.21 4.06 -1.70
C GLU A 660 -22.72 2.64 -1.36
N ASP A 661 -23.05 1.65 -2.20
CA ASP A 661 -22.56 0.27 -2.03
C ASP A 661 -21.02 0.18 -2.11
N ALA A 662 -20.41 0.91 -3.05
CA ALA A 662 -18.97 0.93 -3.19
C ALA A 662 -18.28 1.50 -1.93
N TYR A 663 -18.80 2.57 -1.33
CA TYR A 663 -18.22 3.21 -0.15
C TYR A 663 -18.53 2.49 1.17
N LYS A 664 -19.59 1.67 1.24
CA LYS A 664 -19.91 0.85 2.43
C LYS A 664 -18.93 -0.30 2.69
N THR A 665 -18.33 -0.88 1.65
CA THR A 665 -17.41 -2.01 1.79
C THR A 665 -15.96 -1.56 2.00
N ASN A 666 -15.27 -2.23 2.94
CA ASN A 666 -13.84 -2.06 3.19
C ASN A 666 -12.96 -2.83 2.18
N THR A 667 -13.53 -3.75 1.40
CA THR A 667 -12.83 -4.57 0.39
C THR A 667 -13.50 -4.47 -0.98
N PRO A 668 -13.49 -3.29 -1.62
CA PRO A 668 -14.23 -3.07 -2.86
C PRO A 668 -13.69 -3.95 -4.00
N ASN A 669 -14.61 -4.58 -4.74
CA ASN A 669 -14.27 -5.34 -5.94
C ASN A 669 -13.84 -4.39 -7.09
N GLN A 670 -13.40 -4.93 -8.23
CA GLN A 670 -12.90 -4.10 -9.34
C GLN A 670 -13.96 -3.16 -9.95
N TYR A 671 -15.25 -3.51 -9.87
CA TYR A 671 -16.34 -2.65 -10.33
C TYR A 671 -16.56 -1.49 -9.37
N GLN A 672 -16.64 -1.76 -8.07
CA GLN A 672 -16.76 -0.76 -7.01
C GLN A 672 -15.54 0.19 -6.96
N LYS A 673 -14.32 -0.34 -7.15
CA LYS A 673 -13.10 0.49 -7.27
C LYS A 673 -13.18 1.46 -8.44
N ALA A 674 -13.75 1.03 -9.56
CA ALA A 674 -13.91 1.89 -10.72
C ALA A 674 -14.98 2.96 -10.52
N ILE A 675 -16.08 2.65 -9.83
CA ILE A 675 -17.07 3.65 -9.43
C ILE A 675 -16.41 4.74 -8.58
N LYS A 676 -15.65 4.35 -7.54
CA LYS A 676 -14.88 5.29 -6.72
C LYS A 676 -13.90 6.12 -7.55
N GLU A 677 -13.20 5.51 -8.51
CA GLU A 677 -12.26 6.22 -9.40
C GLU A 677 -12.96 7.28 -10.25
N TYR A 678 -14.09 6.97 -10.89
CA TYR A 678 -14.80 7.94 -11.72
C TYR A 678 -15.46 9.04 -10.88
N ASP A 679 -16.00 8.69 -9.72
CA ASP A 679 -16.55 9.66 -8.77
C ASP A 679 -15.49 10.69 -8.33
N LEU A 680 -14.28 10.22 -7.98
CA LEU A 680 -13.14 11.08 -7.67
C LEU A 680 -12.71 11.96 -8.85
N LYS A 681 -12.69 11.42 -10.08
CA LYS A 681 -12.36 12.21 -11.29
C LYS A 681 -13.38 13.30 -11.56
N LEU A 682 -14.67 12.99 -11.41
CA LEU A 682 -15.74 13.97 -11.59
C LEU A 682 -15.68 15.05 -10.52
N GLY A 683 -15.47 14.68 -9.26
CA GLY A 683 -15.26 15.64 -8.17
C GLY A 683 -14.02 16.52 -8.40
N LEU A 684 -12.94 15.95 -8.93
CA LEU A 684 -11.73 16.70 -9.26
C LEU A 684 -11.95 17.68 -10.43
N LEU A 685 -12.56 17.23 -11.53
CA LEU A 685 -12.88 18.08 -12.68
C LEU A 685 -13.88 19.19 -12.30
N SER A 686 -14.91 18.84 -11.53
CA SER A 686 -15.90 19.81 -11.05
C SER A 686 -15.25 20.93 -10.23
N ARG A 687 -14.39 20.58 -9.27
CA ARG A 687 -13.63 21.56 -8.48
C ARG A 687 -12.65 22.37 -9.34
N ALA A 688 -12.08 21.77 -10.38
CA ALA A 688 -11.21 22.47 -11.34
C ALA A 688 -11.97 23.55 -12.13
N ILE A 689 -13.11 23.18 -12.69
CA ILE A 689 -13.98 24.07 -13.46
C ILE A 689 -14.52 25.21 -12.58
N GLN A 690 -14.85 24.92 -11.33
CA GLN A 690 -15.35 25.91 -10.38
C GLN A 690 -14.27 26.82 -9.80
N GLY A 691 -12.99 26.50 -10.00
CA GLY A 691 -11.85 27.26 -9.46
C GLY A 691 -11.50 26.92 -8.00
N ASP A 692 -12.24 26.02 -7.34
CA ASP A 692 -12.02 25.60 -5.95
C ASP A 692 -10.60 25.13 -5.69
N ILE A 693 -10.03 24.42 -6.66
CA ILE A 693 -8.70 23.83 -6.53
C ILE A 693 -7.56 24.85 -6.57
N ILE A 694 -7.80 26.09 -7.04
CA ILE A 694 -6.77 27.12 -7.25
C ILE A 694 -6.42 27.79 -5.92
N LYS A 695 -5.82 27.03 -5.00
CA LYS A 695 -5.36 27.52 -3.69
C LYS A 695 -4.03 28.28 -3.83
N VAL A 696 -4.12 29.51 -4.31
CA VAL A 696 -2.96 30.37 -4.64
C VAL A 696 -2.83 31.59 -3.73
N PHE A 697 -3.83 31.83 -2.86
CA PHE A 697 -3.88 32.98 -1.96
C PHE A 697 -3.49 32.56 -0.54
N PRO A 698 -2.28 32.89 -0.04
CA PRO A 698 -1.94 32.68 1.36
C PRO A 698 -2.87 33.46 2.29
N LEU A 699 -3.30 32.84 3.40
CA LEU A 699 -3.93 33.52 4.52
C LEU A 699 -2.84 34.15 5.42
N PRO A 700 -2.80 35.49 5.58
CA PRO A 700 -1.83 36.14 6.44
C PRO A 700 -1.96 35.67 7.89
N ASP A 701 -0.82 35.43 8.55
CA ASP A 701 -0.71 35.06 9.98
C ASP A 701 -1.52 33.82 10.41
N HIS A 702 -1.94 32.97 9.48
CA HIS A 702 -2.64 31.73 9.80
C HIS A 702 -1.68 30.69 10.40
N GLU A 703 -2.00 30.13 11.56
CA GLU A 703 -1.12 29.22 12.33
C GLU A 703 -0.56 28.06 11.50
N ASN A 704 -1.39 27.46 10.63
CA ASN A 704 -0.96 26.37 9.73
C ASN A 704 -0.63 26.79 8.27
N ASN A 705 -0.24 28.05 8.02
CA ASN A 705 0.13 28.54 6.67
C ASN A 705 -0.86 28.14 5.56
N LYS A 706 -2.17 28.28 5.82
CA LYS A 706 -3.25 27.84 4.91
C LYS A 706 -3.34 28.77 3.71
N TRP A 707 -3.48 28.20 2.52
CA TRP A 707 -3.74 28.91 1.28
C TRP A 707 -5.13 28.54 0.79
N ILE A 708 -5.83 29.50 0.19
CA ILE A 708 -7.22 29.37 -0.23
C ILE A 708 -7.40 29.74 -1.70
N SER A 709 -8.53 29.35 -2.25
CA SER A 709 -9.08 29.86 -3.51
C SER A 709 -10.06 31.00 -3.25
N ASP A 710 -10.35 31.79 -4.28
CA ASP A 710 -11.37 32.84 -4.23
C ASP A 710 -12.77 32.26 -3.94
N LYS A 711 -13.07 31.06 -4.44
CA LYS A 711 -14.32 30.35 -4.17
C LYS A 711 -14.41 29.79 -2.75
N ASN A 712 -13.35 29.15 -2.24
CA ASN A 712 -13.33 28.66 -0.86
C ASN A 712 -13.63 29.79 0.14
N TYR A 713 -13.14 30.99 -0.15
CA TYR A 713 -13.43 32.19 0.63
C TYR A 713 -14.88 32.69 0.49
N ALA A 714 -15.41 32.72 -0.74
CA ALA A 714 -16.79 33.15 -0.98
C ALA A 714 -17.83 32.27 -0.28
N ASP A 715 -17.58 30.95 -0.24
CA ASP A 715 -18.47 29.97 0.38
C ASP A 715 -18.35 30.00 1.93
N ASN A 716 -17.18 30.39 2.47
CA ASN A 716 -16.91 30.42 3.92
C ASN A 716 -16.24 31.75 4.34
N PRO A 717 -16.96 32.87 4.35
CA PRO A 717 -16.38 34.20 4.59
C PRO A 717 -15.81 34.39 6.01
N GLY A 718 -16.17 33.53 6.97
CA GLY A 718 -15.70 33.57 8.36
C GLY A 718 -14.38 32.85 8.64
N GLU A 719 -13.75 32.22 7.64
CA GLU A 719 -12.66 31.24 7.86
C GLU A 719 -11.22 31.78 7.93
N GLY A 720 -10.92 33.08 7.72
CA GLY A 720 -9.47 33.39 7.70
C GLY A 720 -8.92 34.78 7.49
N PHE A 721 -9.72 35.84 7.35
CA PHE A 721 -9.15 37.19 7.30
C PHE A 721 -9.48 37.97 8.56
N GLN A 722 -8.43 38.39 9.27
CA GLN A 722 -8.56 39.37 10.34
C GLN A 722 -9.06 40.71 9.75
N PRO A 723 -9.86 41.52 10.47
CA PRO A 723 -10.40 42.78 9.97
C PRO A 723 -9.36 43.82 9.49
N LYS A 724 -8.07 43.58 9.74
CA LYS A 724 -6.96 44.51 9.44
C LYS A 724 -6.49 44.50 7.98
N ASP A 725 -6.86 43.53 7.15
CA ASP A 725 -6.34 43.40 5.77
C ASP A 725 -7.43 43.43 4.67
N SER A 726 -8.33 44.41 4.77
CA SER A 726 -9.49 44.56 3.86
C SER A 726 -9.12 44.77 2.38
N LEU A 727 -7.89 45.21 2.07
CA LEU A 727 -7.42 45.39 0.70
C LEU A 727 -7.03 44.05 0.07
N TYR A 728 -6.29 43.22 0.79
CA TYR A 728 -5.93 41.90 0.30
C TYR A 728 -7.17 40.99 0.22
N GLU A 729 -8.10 41.10 1.16
CA GLU A 729 -9.41 40.42 1.08
C GLU A 729 -10.15 40.74 -0.22
N LYS A 730 -10.25 42.03 -0.59
CA LYS A 730 -10.85 42.47 -1.86
C LYS A 730 -10.08 41.96 -3.08
N TYR A 731 -8.76 41.88 -2.97
CA TYR A 731 -7.91 41.30 -4.01
C TYR A 731 -8.24 39.82 -4.21
N VAL A 732 -8.30 39.01 -3.15
CA VAL A 732 -8.67 37.58 -3.22
C VAL A 732 -10.04 37.38 -3.86
N LYS A 733 -11.06 38.17 -3.49
CA LYS A 733 -12.44 38.07 -4.04
C LYS A 733 -12.53 38.29 -5.56
N ASN A 734 -11.59 39.05 -6.13
CA ASN A 734 -11.71 39.58 -7.49
C ASN A 734 -10.56 39.18 -8.43
N ALA A 735 -9.39 38.79 -7.91
CA ALA A 735 -8.18 38.58 -8.69
C ALA A 735 -8.38 37.58 -9.84
N ILE A 736 -8.94 36.40 -9.57
CA ILE A 736 -9.17 35.38 -10.61
C ILE A 736 -10.20 35.84 -11.65
N LYS A 737 -11.26 36.53 -11.22
CA LYS A 737 -12.28 37.10 -12.12
C LYS A 737 -11.69 38.18 -13.03
N VAL A 738 -10.89 39.09 -12.47
CA VAL A 738 -10.19 40.13 -13.23
C VAL A 738 -9.21 39.50 -14.21
N TYR A 739 -8.45 38.50 -13.77
CA TYR A 739 -7.54 37.75 -14.63
C TYR A 739 -8.27 37.11 -15.82
N ALA A 740 -9.41 36.45 -15.60
CA ALA A 740 -10.22 35.87 -16.68
C ALA A 740 -10.75 36.94 -17.67
N ILE A 741 -11.14 38.13 -17.19
CA ILE A 741 -11.54 39.26 -18.05
C ILE A 741 -10.36 39.73 -18.91
N LEU A 742 -9.17 39.92 -18.30
CA LEU A 742 -7.97 40.34 -19.01
C LEU A 742 -7.52 39.30 -20.04
N LEU A 743 -7.66 38.02 -19.75
CA LEU A 743 -7.40 36.94 -20.70
C LEU A 743 -8.36 36.96 -21.89
N ASN A 744 -9.65 37.22 -21.65
CA ASN A 744 -10.64 37.34 -22.73
C ASN A 744 -10.35 38.52 -23.65
N GLU A 745 -9.89 39.64 -23.10
CA GLU A 745 -9.47 40.79 -23.88
C GLU A 745 -8.17 40.50 -24.64
N ALA A 746 -7.19 39.89 -23.99
CA ALA A 746 -5.93 39.47 -24.61
C ALA A 746 -6.14 38.48 -25.77
N ASN A 747 -7.10 37.55 -25.65
CA ASN A 747 -7.48 36.65 -26.74
C ASN A 747 -8.02 37.40 -27.97
N ARG A 748 -8.67 38.56 -27.78
CA ARG A 748 -9.23 39.37 -28.86
C ARG A 748 -8.19 40.29 -29.51
N THR A 749 -7.34 40.92 -28.69
CA THR A 749 -6.37 41.93 -29.13
C THR A 749 -5.02 41.34 -29.52
N GLY A 750 -4.69 40.16 -28.98
CA GLY A 750 -3.36 39.53 -29.06
C GLY A 750 -2.34 40.09 -28.06
N ASP A 751 -2.70 41.08 -27.25
CA ASP A 751 -1.82 41.69 -26.24
C ASP A 751 -2.08 41.12 -24.84
N TYR A 752 -1.09 40.39 -24.30
CA TYR A 752 -1.14 39.74 -23.00
C TYR A 752 -0.49 40.54 -21.87
N THR A 753 -0.06 41.78 -22.12
CA THR A 753 0.72 42.58 -21.16
C THR A 753 -0.01 42.77 -19.82
N GLU A 754 -1.29 43.09 -19.83
CA GLU A 754 -2.07 43.29 -18.59
C GLU A 754 -2.36 41.96 -17.88
N ALA A 755 -2.61 40.88 -18.64
CA ALA A 755 -2.77 39.54 -18.06
C ALA A 755 -1.46 39.06 -17.41
N ASP A 756 -0.31 39.35 -18.02
CA ASP A 756 1.02 39.06 -17.48
C ASP A 756 1.27 39.82 -16.17
N LYS A 757 0.95 41.11 -16.12
CA LYS A 757 1.04 41.92 -14.89
C LYS A 757 0.17 41.36 -13.77
N MET A 758 -0.99 40.78 -14.09
CA MET A 758 -1.86 40.17 -13.10
C MET A 758 -1.25 38.89 -12.51
N VAL A 759 -0.63 38.05 -13.34
CA VAL A 759 0.13 36.86 -12.88
C VAL A 759 1.33 37.28 -12.02
N GLU A 760 2.05 38.32 -12.41
CA GLU A 760 3.15 38.88 -11.63
C GLU A 760 2.66 39.44 -10.28
N SER A 761 1.52 40.13 -10.26
CA SER A 761 0.87 40.59 -9.04
C SER A 761 0.56 39.44 -8.09
N LEU A 762 -0.03 38.34 -8.59
CA LEU A 762 -0.29 37.14 -7.80
C LEU A 762 1.01 36.58 -7.21
N ARG A 763 2.07 36.49 -8.01
CA ARG A 763 3.37 36.00 -7.56
C ARG A 763 3.97 36.88 -6.46
N ASN A 764 3.84 38.20 -6.57
CA ASN A 764 4.32 39.13 -5.55
C ASN A 764 3.55 38.97 -4.24
N ARG A 765 2.22 38.79 -4.29
CA ARG A 765 1.41 38.52 -3.09
C ARG A 765 1.76 37.18 -2.42
N GLN A 766 2.08 36.15 -3.20
CA GLN A 766 2.60 34.88 -2.66
C GLN A 766 3.92 35.07 -1.91
N LYS A 767 4.83 35.92 -2.41
CA LYS A 767 6.09 36.25 -1.75
C LYS A 767 5.88 37.09 -0.48
N GLU A 768 4.93 38.01 -0.50
CA GLU A 768 4.62 38.89 0.63
C GLU A 768 3.99 38.13 1.80
N PHE A 769 2.92 37.37 1.54
CA PHE A 769 2.10 36.75 2.59
C PHE A 769 2.35 35.25 2.79
N GLY A 770 3.04 34.59 1.86
CA GLY A 770 3.26 33.13 1.87
C GLY A 770 4.72 32.69 2.01
N SER A 771 5.64 33.62 2.32
CA SER A 771 7.10 33.36 2.32
C SER A 771 7.56 32.22 3.24
N ALA A 772 6.84 31.94 4.32
CA ALA A 772 7.18 30.87 5.28
C ALA A 772 7.20 29.46 4.66
N VAL A 773 6.38 29.22 3.63
CA VAL A 773 6.23 27.90 2.98
C VAL A 773 6.53 27.94 1.48
N LEU A 774 6.86 29.11 0.91
CA LEU A 774 7.09 29.27 -0.52
C LEU A 774 8.41 28.61 -0.95
N PRO A 775 8.42 27.70 -1.94
CA PRO A 775 9.66 27.14 -2.48
C PRO A 775 10.55 28.21 -3.14
N ALA A 776 11.86 28.02 -3.09
CA ALA A 776 12.82 28.91 -3.74
C ALA A 776 12.61 28.93 -5.27
N ASP A 777 12.83 30.08 -5.92
CA ASP A 777 12.62 30.23 -7.37
C ASP A 777 13.47 29.22 -8.19
N ALA A 778 14.68 28.87 -7.72
CA ALA A 778 15.51 27.82 -8.34
C ALA A 778 14.88 26.42 -8.26
N GLN A 779 14.19 26.09 -7.16
CA GLN A 779 13.51 24.81 -6.98
C GLN A 779 12.30 24.73 -7.92
N ILE A 780 11.55 25.84 -8.08
CA ILE A 780 10.42 25.96 -8.99
C ILE A 780 10.85 25.74 -10.44
N GLU A 781 11.89 26.44 -10.91
CA GLU A 781 12.41 26.26 -12.27
C GLU A 781 12.95 24.83 -12.49
N THR A 782 13.64 24.27 -11.49
CA THR A 782 14.17 22.91 -11.56
C THR A 782 13.05 21.90 -11.72
N GLU A 783 11.94 22.05 -10.98
CA GLU A 783 10.78 21.16 -11.07
C GLU A 783 10.11 21.26 -12.44
N ILE A 784 9.95 22.49 -12.96
CA ILE A 784 9.40 22.72 -14.30
C ILE A 784 10.27 22.04 -15.37
N VAL A 785 11.58 22.23 -15.32
CA VAL A 785 12.52 21.62 -16.28
C VAL A 785 12.52 20.10 -16.16
N TYR A 786 12.59 19.56 -14.93
CA TYR A 786 12.53 18.12 -14.66
C TYR A 786 11.28 17.50 -15.29
N ASN A 787 10.15 18.19 -15.13
CA ASN A 787 8.86 17.78 -15.67
C ASN A 787 8.82 17.85 -17.21
N LYS A 788 9.31 18.92 -17.83
CA LYS A 788 9.36 19.08 -19.29
C LYS A 788 10.33 18.09 -19.96
N VAL A 789 11.50 17.83 -19.36
CA VAL A 789 12.49 16.90 -19.93
C VAL A 789 11.98 15.46 -19.88
N ASN A 790 11.30 15.08 -18.78
CA ASN A 790 10.75 13.74 -18.57
C ASN A 790 11.82 12.64 -18.80
N ILE A 791 12.88 12.73 -17.98
CA ILE A 791 14.13 11.98 -18.16
C ILE A 791 13.89 10.47 -18.22
N PHE A 792 13.05 9.93 -17.34
CA PHE A 792 12.88 8.48 -17.19
C PHE A 792 12.12 7.85 -18.36
N GLU A 793 11.15 8.55 -18.95
CA GLU A 793 10.41 8.07 -20.12
C GLU A 793 11.32 8.00 -21.35
N ARG A 794 12.19 9.01 -21.52
CA ARG A 794 13.20 9.00 -22.61
C ARG A 794 14.26 7.93 -22.39
N LEU A 795 14.72 7.75 -21.15
CA LEU A 795 15.69 6.70 -20.79
C LEU A 795 15.16 5.31 -21.11
N MET A 796 13.88 5.04 -20.88
CA MET A 796 13.23 3.79 -21.28
C MET A 796 13.48 3.48 -22.76
N MET A 797 13.18 4.44 -23.66
CA MET A 797 13.34 4.25 -25.11
C MET A 797 14.81 4.08 -25.49
N TYR A 798 15.71 4.88 -24.92
CA TYR A 798 17.14 4.81 -25.23
C TYR A 798 17.79 3.52 -24.75
N TYR A 799 17.46 3.06 -23.54
CA TYR A 799 17.93 1.77 -23.04
C TYR A 799 17.40 0.62 -23.90
N LEU A 800 16.14 0.67 -24.34
CA LEU A 800 15.57 -0.36 -25.22
C LEU A 800 16.34 -0.43 -26.54
N PHE A 801 16.52 0.70 -27.20
CA PHE A 801 17.18 0.78 -28.50
C PHE A 801 18.65 0.35 -28.43
N VAL A 802 19.42 0.93 -27.51
CA VAL A 802 20.85 0.61 -27.35
C VAL A 802 21.03 -0.84 -26.88
N GLY A 803 20.21 -1.31 -25.94
CA GLY A 803 20.26 -2.67 -25.43
C GLY A 803 19.95 -3.73 -26.50
N PHE A 804 18.92 -3.49 -27.31
CA PHE A 804 18.55 -4.36 -28.43
C PHE A 804 19.63 -4.40 -29.52
N LEU A 805 20.14 -3.24 -29.96
CA LEU A 805 21.23 -3.19 -30.94
C LEU A 805 22.48 -3.90 -30.45
N MET A 806 22.87 -3.66 -29.20
CA MET A 806 24.01 -4.32 -28.57
C MET A 806 23.80 -5.84 -28.52
N PHE A 807 22.59 -6.30 -28.21
CA PHE A 807 22.25 -7.73 -28.20
C PHE A 807 22.43 -8.34 -29.58
N VAL A 808 21.87 -7.72 -30.62
CA VAL A 808 22.00 -8.16 -32.02
C VAL A 808 23.47 -8.24 -32.42
N PHE A 809 24.27 -7.21 -32.13
CA PHE A 809 25.71 -7.23 -32.45
C PHE A 809 26.47 -8.35 -31.74
N ILE A 810 26.14 -8.64 -30.48
CA ILE A 810 26.75 -9.74 -29.73
C ILE A 810 26.35 -11.10 -30.31
N ILE A 811 25.07 -11.29 -30.66
CA ILE A 811 24.61 -12.51 -31.33
C ILE A 811 25.36 -12.69 -32.66
N VAL A 812 25.44 -11.65 -33.49
CA VAL A 812 26.21 -11.70 -34.74
C VAL A 812 27.68 -11.99 -34.46
N GLN A 813 28.30 -11.41 -33.42
CA GLN A 813 29.68 -11.68 -33.03
C GLN A 813 29.93 -13.16 -32.70
N ILE A 814 28.96 -13.83 -32.06
CA ILE A 814 29.06 -15.27 -31.74
C ILE A 814 29.22 -16.11 -33.02
N PHE A 815 28.56 -15.70 -34.11
CA PHE A 815 28.64 -16.36 -35.41
C PHE A 815 29.81 -15.85 -36.27
N LYS A 816 30.06 -14.54 -36.34
CA LYS A 816 31.06 -13.86 -37.16
C LYS A 816 31.74 -12.73 -36.39
N ASP A 817 33.02 -12.89 -36.03
CA ASP A 817 33.79 -11.84 -35.34
C ASP A 817 34.54 -10.93 -36.35
N ARG A 818 34.12 -9.65 -36.48
CA ARG A 818 34.74 -8.64 -37.35
C ARG A 818 35.09 -7.37 -36.56
N LYS A 819 36.10 -6.62 -37.00
CA LYS A 819 36.53 -5.36 -36.36
C LYS A 819 35.38 -4.36 -36.19
N GLY A 820 34.52 -4.19 -37.20
CA GLY A 820 33.36 -3.29 -37.14
C GLY A 820 32.32 -3.68 -36.09
N ILE A 821 32.06 -4.98 -35.91
CA ILE A 821 31.12 -5.48 -34.88
C ILE A 821 31.67 -5.20 -33.48
N ARG A 822 32.98 -5.40 -33.27
CA ARG A 822 33.62 -5.07 -31.98
C ARG A 822 33.57 -3.58 -31.66
N ALA A 823 33.78 -2.72 -32.66
CA ALA A 823 33.64 -1.28 -32.50
C ALA A 823 32.19 -0.90 -32.13
N ALA A 824 31.19 -1.43 -32.83
CA ALA A 824 29.78 -1.18 -32.54
C ALA A 824 29.37 -1.62 -31.12
N ILE A 825 29.85 -2.78 -30.65
CA ILE A 825 29.63 -3.25 -29.28
C ILE A 825 30.27 -2.30 -28.26
N ASN A 826 31.49 -1.82 -28.51
CA ASN A 826 32.17 -0.90 -27.59
C ASN A 826 31.52 0.49 -27.55
N ILE A 827 31.06 1.02 -28.70
CA ILE A 827 30.28 2.26 -28.74
C ILE A 827 28.98 2.09 -27.94
N SER A 828 28.27 0.98 -28.14
CA SER A 828 27.04 0.67 -27.41
C SER A 828 27.26 0.63 -25.89
N LYS A 829 28.38 0.06 -25.42
CA LYS A 829 28.73 0.07 -23.98
C LYS A 829 28.92 1.48 -23.43
N TRP A 830 29.63 2.34 -24.14
CA TRP A 830 29.84 3.73 -23.71
C TRP A 830 28.52 4.51 -23.69
N LEU A 831 27.64 4.27 -24.66
CA LEU A 831 26.27 4.81 -24.64
C LEU A 831 25.50 4.33 -23.40
N VAL A 832 25.56 3.04 -23.06
CA VAL A 832 24.92 2.50 -21.84
C VAL A 832 25.45 3.18 -20.57
N ILE A 833 26.76 3.43 -20.47
CA ILE A 833 27.36 4.16 -19.34
C ILE A 833 26.84 5.60 -19.28
N GLY A 834 26.75 6.29 -20.44
CA GLY A 834 26.17 7.63 -20.53
C GLY A 834 24.70 7.66 -20.10
N LEU A 835 23.90 6.69 -20.53
CA LEU A 835 22.50 6.55 -20.10
C LEU A 835 22.40 6.31 -18.60
N PHE A 836 23.30 5.53 -18.00
CA PHE A 836 23.35 5.30 -16.56
C PHE A 836 23.73 6.56 -15.77
N ALA A 837 24.63 7.39 -16.30
CA ALA A 837 24.93 8.70 -15.71
C ALA A 837 23.70 9.63 -15.74
N LEU A 838 22.98 9.68 -16.87
CA LEU A 838 21.72 10.44 -16.99
C LEU A 838 20.63 9.91 -16.04
N HIS A 839 20.51 8.60 -15.89
CA HIS A 839 19.60 7.98 -14.92
C HIS A 839 19.93 8.43 -13.49
N THR A 840 21.22 8.41 -13.13
CA THR A 840 21.69 8.87 -11.81
C THR A 840 21.38 10.36 -11.59
N ALA A 841 21.62 11.21 -12.59
CA ALA A 841 21.29 12.63 -12.52
C ALA A 841 19.78 12.87 -12.35
N GLY A 842 18.93 12.07 -13.02
CA GLY A 842 17.47 12.14 -12.85
C GLY A 842 17.00 11.79 -11.44
N LEU A 843 17.63 10.81 -10.79
CA LEU A 843 17.33 10.47 -9.39
C LEU A 843 17.80 11.57 -8.42
N ILE A 844 18.98 12.15 -8.63
CA ILE A 844 19.49 13.26 -7.82
C ILE A 844 18.57 14.49 -7.95
N ALA A 845 18.14 14.82 -9.17
CA ALA A 845 17.19 15.91 -9.39
C ALA A 845 15.86 15.65 -8.65
N ARG A 846 15.34 14.40 -8.70
CA ARG A 846 14.11 14.05 -7.96
C ARG A 846 14.29 14.18 -6.45
N TRP A 847 15.41 13.71 -5.89
CA TRP A 847 15.74 13.87 -4.47
C TRP A 847 15.74 15.34 -4.05
N TYR A 848 16.40 16.21 -4.83
CA TYR A 848 16.42 17.64 -4.56
C TYR A 848 15.01 18.26 -4.53
N LEU A 849 14.11 17.81 -5.42
CA LEU A 849 12.75 18.33 -5.53
C LEU A 849 11.80 17.82 -4.44
N SER A 850 11.92 16.56 -4.04
CA SER A 850 11.06 15.94 -3.02
C SER A 850 11.52 16.21 -1.59
N GLY A 851 12.79 16.59 -1.38
CA GLY A 851 13.38 16.77 -0.05
C GLY A 851 13.72 15.46 0.66
N HIS A 852 13.46 14.30 0.04
CA HIS A 852 13.77 12.97 0.57
C HIS A 852 14.30 12.05 -0.54
N ALA A 853 14.89 10.92 -0.18
CA ALA A 853 15.40 9.99 -1.18
C ALA A 853 14.27 9.40 -2.06
N PRO A 854 14.49 9.22 -3.39
CA PRO A 854 13.44 8.90 -4.36
C PRO A 854 13.15 7.40 -4.42
N TRP A 855 12.64 6.84 -3.32
CA TRP A 855 12.14 5.46 -3.20
C TRP A 855 10.99 5.36 -2.19
N SER A 856 10.22 6.44 -2.02
CA SER A 856 9.12 6.54 -1.06
C SER A 856 7.81 5.93 -1.58
N ASP A 857 7.60 6.02 -2.90
CA ASP A 857 6.42 5.48 -3.59
C ASP A 857 6.79 4.36 -4.59
N ALA A 858 5.77 3.75 -5.22
CA ALA A 858 5.98 2.64 -6.16
C ALA A 858 6.60 3.07 -7.50
N TYR A 859 6.36 4.29 -7.99
CA TYR A 859 7.01 4.81 -9.18
C TYR A 859 8.50 5.05 -8.91
N GLU A 860 8.81 5.75 -7.82
CA GLU A 860 10.16 6.00 -7.30
C GLU A 860 10.94 4.72 -7.08
N SER A 861 10.32 3.73 -6.44
CA SER A 861 10.91 2.41 -6.24
C SER A 861 11.23 1.72 -7.58
N MET A 862 10.37 1.80 -8.60
CA MET A 862 10.63 1.15 -9.89
C MET A 862 11.77 1.79 -10.70
N ILE A 863 11.86 3.13 -10.70
CA ILE A 863 13.01 3.81 -11.32
C ILE A 863 14.31 3.47 -10.58
N TYR A 864 14.26 3.34 -9.25
CA TYR A 864 15.41 2.91 -8.45
C TYR A 864 15.79 1.44 -8.71
N VAL A 865 14.84 0.52 -8.84
CA VAL A 865 15.10 -0.88 -9.25
C VAL A 865 15.78 -0.93 -10.62
N ALA A 866 15.32 -0.13 -11.58
CA ALA A 866 15.94 -0.05 -12.90
C ALA A 866 17.40 0.45 -12.80
N TRP A 867 17.64 1.48 -11.98
CA TRP A 867 19.00 1.97 -11.70
C TRP A 867 19.88 0.89 -11.05
N ALA A 868 19.41 0.22 -9.99
CA ALA A 868 20.14 -0.85 -9.31
C ALA A 868 20.44 -2.03 -10.25
N THR A 869 19.46 -2.42 -11.09
CA THR A 869 19.64 -3.46 -12.11
C THR A 869 20.79 -3.11 -13.05
N MET A 870 20.81 -1.87 -13.57
CA MET A 870 21.90 -1.42 -14.44
C MET A 870 23.25 -1.37 -13.72
N LEU A 871 23.29 -0.87 -12.47
CA LEU A 871 24.50 -0.84 -11.65
C LEU A 871 25.12 -2.25 -11.53
N PHE A 872 24.34 -3.24 -11.11
CA PHE A 872 24.82 -4.61 -10.96
C PHE A 872 25.16 -5.25 -12.30
N GLY A 873 24.40 -4.97 -13.36
CA GLY A 873 24.76 -5.41 -14.71
C GLY A 873 26.08 -4.85 -15.21
N LEU A 874 26.42 -3.60 -14.89
CA LEU A 874 27.74 -3.02 -15.18
C LEU A 874 28.83 -3.65 -14.31
N LEU A 875 28.59 -3.84 -13.01
CA LEU A 875 29.56 -4.44 -12.07
C LEU A 875 29.91 -5.89 -12.44
N PHE A 876 28.90 -6.72 -12.73
CA PHE A 876 29.11 -8.12 -13.12
C PHE A 876 29.45 -8.28 -14.62
N GLY A 877 29.01 -7.32 -15.45
CA GLY A 877 29.21 -7.30 -16.89
C GLY A 877 30.55 -6.71 -17.35
N ARG A 878 31.41 -6.18 -16.45
CA ARG A 878 32.74 -5.61 -16.79
C ARG A 878 33.60 -6.48 -17.73
N LYS A 879 33.35 -7.79 -17.75
CA LYS A 879 34.09 -8.75 -18.57
C LYS A 879 33.15 -9.67 -19.39
N SER A 880 31.86 -9.35 -19.49
CA SER A 880 30.88 -10.09 -20.28
C SER A 880 29.88 -9.14 -20.94
N ASP A 881 30.08 -8.91 -22.23
CA ASP A 881 29.27 -7.98 -23.02
C ASP A 881 27.80 -8.41 -23.09
N LEU A 882 27.58 -9.73 -23.12
CA LEU A 882 26.24 -10.32 -23.11
C LEU A 882 25.48 -10.03 -21.81
N THR A 883 26.19 -9.96 -20.67
CA THR A 883 25.60 -9.54 -19.40
C THR A 883 25.16 -8.08 -19.45
N ILE A 884 26.01 -7.17 -19.96
CA ILE A 884 25.65 -5.75 -20.07
C ILE A 884 24.42 -5.58 -20.95
N SER A 885 24.42 -6.16 -22.16
CA SER A 885 23.30 -6.07 -23.09
C SER A 885 22.00 -6.64 -22.53
N ALA A 886 22.05 -7.82 -21.91
CA ALA A 886 20.87 -8.44 -21.28
C ALA A 886 20.32 -7.55 -20.14
N THR A 887 21.21 -6.96 -19.33
CA THR A 887 20.81 -6.04 -18.27
C THR A 887 20.14 -4.80 -18.84
N THR A 888 20.76 -4.17 -19.85
CA THR A 888 20.22 -2.97 -20.50
C THR A 888 18.80 -3.19 -21.03
N PHE A 889 18.54 -4.36 -21.61
CA PHE A 889 17.20 -4.73 -22.06
C PHE A 889 16.20 -4.83 -20.89
N VAL A 890 16.56 -5.47 -19.78
CA VAL A 890 15.68 -5.55 -18.60
C VAL A 890 15.42 -4.19 -17.97
N VAL A 891 16.44 -3.33 -17.90
CA VAL A 891 16.30 -1.96 -17.38
C VAL A 891 15.24 -1.20 -18.17
N ALA A 892 15.23 -1.35 -19.50
CA ALA A 892 14.20 -0.79 -20.34
C ALA A 892 12.80 -1.38 -20.04
N MET A 893 12.69 -2.68 -19.78
CA MET A 893 11.42 -3.32 -19.40
C MET A 893 10.90 -2.84 -18.03
N VAL A 894 11.79 -2.67 -17.05
CA VAL A 894 11.42 -2.15 -15.72
C VAL A 894 10.95 -0.71 -15.83
N LEU A 895 11.69 0.15 -16.55
CA LEU A 895 11.26 1.53 -16.79
C LEU A 895 9.96 1.60 -17.60
N TRP A 896 9.75 0.68 -18.55
CA TRP A 896 8.47 0.58 -19.27
C TRP A 896 7.32 0.28 -18.32
N GLY A 897 7.49 -0.66 -17.40
CA GLY A 897 6.50 -0.92 -16.35
C GLY A 897 6.22 0.32 -15.49
N ALA A 898 7.25 1.11 -15.17
CA ALA A 898 7.12 2.33 -14.35
C ALA A 898 6.27 3.43 -15.03
N HIS A 899 6.32 3.52 -16.35
CA HIS A 899 5.60 4.55 -17.14
C HIS A 899 4.25 4.10 -17.69
N MET A 900 3.83 2.86 -17.38
CA MET A 900 2.46 2.48 -17.68
C MET A 900 1.52 3.28 -16.74
N ASN A 901 0.31 3.63 -17.22
CA ASN A 901 -0.66 4.58 -16.62
C ASN A 901 -1.27 4.21 -15.23
N TRP A 902 -0.66 3.30 -14.49
CA TRP A 902 -1.12 2.72 -13.21
C TRP A 902 -0.30 3.18 -12.00
N LEU A 903 0.90 3.73 -12.21
CA LEU A 903 1.70 4.33 -11.15
C LEU A 903 1.61 5.85 -11.24
N ASP A 904 1.58 6.49 -10.08
CA ASP A 904 1.56 7.95 -9.99
C ASP A 904 3.01 8.47 -9.90
N PRO A 905 3.55 9.15 -10.93
CA PRO A 905 4.89 9.72 -10.88
C PRO A 905 4.97 11.05 -10.11
N ASP A 906 3.86 11.50 -9.50
CA ASP A 906 3.80 12.69 -8.66
C ASP A 906 4.79 12.62 -7.50
N ILE A 907 5.27 13.79 -7.07
CA ILE A 907 6.07 13.92 -5.86
C ILE A 907 5.09 14.24 -4.73
N ALA A 908 4.95 13.34 -3.76
CA ALA A 908 4.04 13.52 -2.64
C ALA A 908 4.80 13.88 -1.35
N ASN A 909 4.09 14.34 -0.32
CA ASN A 909 4.66 14.48 1.01
C ASN A 909 5.00 13.09 1.59
N LEU A 910 6.13 12.99 2.29
CA LEU A 910 6.55 11.76 2.92
C LEU A 910 5.63 11.42 4.10
N GLN A 911 5.13 10.19 4.18
CA GLN A 911 4.34 9.78 5.35
C GLN A 911 5.20 9.84 6.63
N PRO A 912 4.66 10.29 7.78
CA PRO A 912 5.42 10.47 9.02
C PRO A 912 6.23 9.25 9.45
N VAL A 913 5.63 8.06 9.31
CA VAL A 913 6.25 6.77 9.62
C VAL A 913 7.50 6.48 8.77
N LEU A 914 7.58 7.10 7.58
CA LEU A 914 8.68 6.90 6.65
C LEU A 914 9.88 7.84 6.91
N ASP A 915 9.73 8.83 7.77
CA ASP A 915 10.80 9.77 8.12
C ASP A 915 11.73 9.17 9.19
N SER A 916 12.55 8.19 8.77
CA SER A 916 13.51 7.48 9.62
C SER A 916 14.80 7.16 8.88
N TYR A 917 15.93 7.35 9.55
CA TYR A 917 17.23 6.93 9.04
C TYR A 917 17.29 5.41 8.78
N TRP A 918 16.70 4.61 9.68
CA TRP A 918 16.68 3.15 9.52
C TRP A 918 15.88 2.73 8.30
N LEU A 919 14.71 3.36 8.09
CA LEU A 919 13.88 3.05 6.93
C LEU A 919 14.57 3.42 5.62
N LEU A 920 15.24 4.58 5.58
CA LEU A 920 15.96 5.04 4.39
C LEU A 920 16.97 3.98 3.93
N ILE A 921 17.74 3.40 4.85
CA ILE A 921 18.72 2.35 4.53
C ILE A 921 18.02 1.03 4.22
N HIS A 922 17.03 0.64 5.03
CA HIS A 922 16.27 -0.60 4.84
C HIS A 922 15.67 -0.69 3.43
N VAL A 923 14.90 0.33 3.03
CA VAL A 923 14.19 0.37 1.74
C VAL A 923 15.20 0.43 0.60
N ALA A 924 16.25 1.24 0.71
CA ALA A 924 17.30 1.29 -0.30
C ALA A 924 17.95 -0.08 -0.53
N VAL A 925 18.36 -0.78 0.54
CA VAL A 925 19.04 -2.08 0.42
C VAL A 925 18.09 -3.17 -0.11
N ILE A 926 16.85 -3.22 0.38
CA ILE A 926 15.89 -4.26 -0.01
C ILE A 926 15.42 -4.08 -1.47
N VAL A 927 15.12 -2.85 -1.89
CA VAL A 927 14.70 -2.55 -3.26
C VAL A 927 15.87 -2.70 -4.22
N ALA A 928 17.09 -2.29 -3.84
CA ALA A 928 18.29 -2.52 -4.65
C ALA A 928 18.59 -4.02 -4.84
N SER A 929 18.20 -4.89 -3.90
CA SER A 929 18.35 -6.34 -4.03
C SER A 929 17.58 -6.93 -5.22
N TYR A 930 16.51 -6.26 -5.66
CA TYR A 930 15.75 -6.67 -6.84
C TYR A 930 16.55 -6.51 -8.12
N GLY A 931 17.56 -5.62 -8.15
CA GLY A 931 18.45 -5.44 -9.29
C GLY A 931 19.25 -6.71 -9.65
N PRO A 932 20.05 -7.27 -8.72
CA PRO A 932 20.73 -8.55 -8.92
C PRO A 932 19.77 -9.71 -9.23
N PHE A 933 18.55 -9.72 -8.70
CA PHE A 933 17.55 -10.74 -9.01
C PHE A 933 16.96 -10.60 -10.42
N ALA A 934 16.68 -9.38 -10.87
CA ALA A 934 16.26 -9.09 -12.23
C ALA A 934 17.37 -9.45 -13.23
N LEU A 935 18.63 -9.16 -12.88
CA LEU A 935 19.80 -9.63 -13.60
C LEU A 935 19.86 -11.17 -13.66
N ALA A 936 19.67 -11.86 -12.53
CA ALA A 936 19.68 -13.31 -12.47
C ALA A 936 18.58 -13.94 -13.36
N MET A 937 17.38 -13.35 -13.36
CA MET A 937 16.27 -13.77 -14.20
C MET A 937 16.65 -13.69 -15.69
N ILE A 938 17.14 -12.53 -16.17
CA ILE A 938 17.47 -12.39 -17.59
C ILE A 938 18.66 -13.24 -18.01
N LEU A 939 19.66 -13.39 -17.15
CA LEU A 939 20.77 -14.31 -17.39
C LEU A 939 20.29 -15.76 -17.46
N GLY A 940 19.25 -16.13 -16.69
CA GLY A 940 18.54 -17.39 -16.81
C GLY A 940 17.87 -17.53 -18.19
N ILE A 941 17.10 -16.52 -18.62
CA ILE A 941 16.42 -16.50 -19.93
C ILE A 941 17.43 -16.63 -21.07
N VAL A 942 18.50 -15.84 -21.05
CA VAL A 942 19.58 -15.86 -22.04
C VAL A 942 20.31 -17.21 -22.02
N SER A 943 20.53 -17.80 -20.85
CA SER A 943 21.15 -19.14 -20.76
C SER A 943 20.31 -20.21 -21.46
N LEU A 944 18.99 -20.19 -21.28
CA LEU A 944 18.09 -21.11 -21.98
C LEU A 944 18.05 -20.82 -23.49
N LEU A 945 18.11 -19.54 -23.89
CA LEU A 945 18.17 -19.15 -25.30
C LEU A 945 19.43 -19.70 -25.97
N LEU A 946 20.59 -19.55 -25.32
CA LEU A 946 21.85 -20.08 -25.83
C LEU A 946 21.78 -21.61 -26.00
N ILE A 947 21.16 -22.33 -25.07
CA ILE A 947 20.96 -23.78 -25.19
C ILE A 947 20.08 -24.13 -26.40
N ILE A 948 19.03 -23.36 -26.66
CA ILE A 948 18.15 -23.57 -27.82
C ILE A 948 18.92 -23.39 -29.12
N LEU A 949 19.73 -22.32 -29.21
CA LEU A 949 20.53 -21.95 -30.37
C LEU A 949 21.82 -22.77 -30.54
N THR A 950 22.12 -23.70 -29.62
CA THR A 950 23.28 -24.59 -29.75
C THR A 950 23.10 -25.54 -30.93
N ASN A 951 24.13 -25.67 -31.76
CA ASN A 951 24.29 -26.68 -32.80
C ASN A 951 25.67 -27.37 -32.67
N THR A 952 25.98 -28.33 -33.54
CA THR A 952 27.24 -29.09 -33.49
C THR A 952 28.47 -28.20 -33.67
N GLU A 953 28.39 -27.20 -34.55
CA GLU A 953 29.50 -26.29 -34.90
C GLU A 953 29.81 -25.28 -33.78
N ASN A 954 28.78 -24.72 -33.15
CA ASN A 954 28.92 -23.65 -32.16
C ASN A 954 29.01 -24.16 -30.70
N LYS A 955 28.82 -25.45 -30.47
CA LYS A 955 28.72 -26.08 -29.14
C LYS A 955 29.83 -25.66 -28.18
N LYS A 956 31.10 -25.63 -28.63
CA LYS A 956 32.25 -25.27 -27.78
C LYS A 956 32.18 -23.81 -27.31
N ARG A 957 31.75 -22.89 -28.19
CA ARG A 957 31.57 -21.47 -27.85
C ARG A 957 30.35 -21.29 -26.93
N MET A 958 29.24 -21.94 -27.26
CA MET A 958 28.02 -21.90 -26.44
C MET A 958 28.25 -22.45 -25.04
N GLU A 959 29.00 -23.55 -24.88
CA GLU A 959 29.32 -24.10 -23.56
C GLU A 959 30.14 -23.13 -22.69
N LEU A 960 31.08 -22.39 -23.28
CA LEU A 960 31.86 -21.38 -22.56
C LEU A 960 31.01 -20.18 -22.13
N ASN A 961 30.15 -19.68 -23.03
CA ASN A 961 29.19 -18.61 -22.71
C ASN A 961 28.20 -19.04 -21.62
N LEU A 962 27.63 -20.25 -21.75
CA LEU A 962 26.69 -20.80 -20.78
C LEU A 962 27.33 -20.96 -19.40
N LYS A 963 28.58 -21.46 -19.33
CA LYS A 963 29.33 -21.55 -18.07
C LYS A 963 29.56 -20.18 -17.44
N GLU A 964 29.98 -19.20 -18.24
CA GLU A 964 30.20 -17.85 -17.76
C GLU A 964 28.92 -17.24 -17.18
N ILE A 965 27.83 -17.26 -17.95
CA ILE A 965 26.55 -16.67 -17.52
C ILE A 965 26.01 -17.40 -16.31
N THR A 966 26.10 -18.73 -16.24
CA THR A 966 25.64 -19.49 -15.06
C THR A 966 26.42 -19.09 -13.81
N ILE A 967 27.73 -18.84 -13.92
CA ILE A 967 28.56 -18.38 -12.80
C ILE A 967 28.18 -16.96 -12.38
N ILE A 968 28.02 -16.05 -13.35
CA ILE A 968 27.58 -14.69 -13.07
C ILE A 968 26.19 -14.69 -12.43
N ASN A 969 25.29 -15.55 -12.89
CA ASN A 969 23.94 -15.72 -12.35
C ASN A 969 24.00 -16.22 -10.88
N GLU A 970 24.81 -17.23 -10.56
CA GLU A 970 25.03 -17.67 -9.17
C GLU A 970 25.61 -16.56 -8.28
N MET A 971 26.52 -15.74 -8.81
CA MET A 971 27.05 -14.56 -8.10
C MET A 971 25.98 -13.48 -7.89
N ALA A 972 25.17 -13.19 -8.90
CA ALA A 972 24.10 -12.19 -8.84
C ALA A 972 23.01 -12.60 -7.82
N ILE A 973 22.55 -13.86 -7.86
CA ILE A 973 21.62 -14.40 -6.85
C ILE A 973 22.23 -14.33 -5.45
N THR A 974 23.53 -14.62 -5.29
CA THR A 974 24.19 -14.54 -3.98
C THR A 974 24.19 -13.12 -3.44
N VAL A 975 24.52 -12.11 -4.27
CA VAL A 975 24.48 -10.70 -3.86
C VAL A 975 23.06 -10.24 -3.57
N GLY A 976 22.10 -10.58 -4.45
CA GLY A 976 20.68 -10.28 -4.21
C GLY A 976 20.17 -10.88 -2.91
N LEU A 977 20.48 -12.16 -2.63
CA LEU A 977 20.09 -12.83 -1.38
C LEU A 977 20.71 -12.15 -0.16
N VAL A 978 22.00 -11.80 -0.22
CA VAL A 978 22.68 -11.07 0.86
C VAL A 978 21.99 -9.73 1.13
N MET A 979 21.73 -8.95 0.09
CA MET A 979 21.05 -7.65 0.22
C MET A 979 19.61 -7.79 0.70
N LEU A 980 18.82 -8.71 0.15
CA LEU A 980 17.44 -8.95 0.56
C LEU A 980 17.37 -9.36 2.04
N THR A 981 18.28 -10.25 2.44
CA THR A 981 18.33 -10.76 3.81
C THR A 981 18.75 -9.67 4.79
N ILE A 982 19.82 -8.91 4.50
CA ILE A 982 20.24 -7.76 5.31
C ILE A 982 19.16 -6.69 5.36
N GLY A 983 18.58 -6.35 4.21
CA GLY A 983 17.45 -5.42 4.11
C GLY A 983 16.33 -5.86 5.03
N ASN A 984 15.85 -7.10 4.92
CA ASN A 984 14.79 -7.63 5.79
C ASN A 984 15.09 -7.47 7.29
N PHE A 985 16.34 -7.66 7.73
CA PHE A 985 16.71 -7.44 9.14
C PHE A 985 16.79 -5.98 9.54
N LEU A 986 17.33 -5.10 8.68
CA LEU A 986 17.28 -3.66 8.93
C LEU A 986 15.83 -3.17 9.05
N GLY A 987 14.91 -3.82 8.33
CA GLY A 987 13.47 -3.60 8.46
C GLY A 987 12.94 -4.03 9.82
N GLY A 988 13.36 -5.19 10.33
CA GLY A 988 13.04 -5.63 11.69
C GLY A 988 13.60 -4.71 12.79
N MET A 989 14.80 -4.14 12.58
CA MET A 989 15.36 -3.14 13.49
C MET A 989 14.56 -1.83 13.47
N TRP A 990 14.23 -1.35 12.27
CA TRP A 990 13.35 -0.19 12.10
C TRP A 990 11.98 -0.42 12.74
N ALA A 991 11.34 -1.56 12.47
CA ALA A 991 10.08 -1.99 13.07
C ALA A 991 10.15 -1.93 14.61
N ASN A 992 11.23 -2.44 15.20
CA ASN A 992 11.42 -2.38 16.64
C ASN A 992 11.55 -0.93 17.17
N GLU A 993 12.19 -0.04 16.41
CA GLU A 993 12.34 1.38 16.75
C GLU A 993 11.05 2.18 16.51
N SER A 994 10.21 1.78 15.56
CA SER A 994 9.00 2.52 15.20
C SER A 994 7.77 2.07 15.99
N TRP A 995 7.66 0.77 16.28
CA TRP A 995 6.49 0.19 16.95
C TRP A 995 6.84 -0.91 17.97
N GLY A 996 8.05 -0.87 18.55
CA GLY A 996 8.40 -1.66 19.75
C GLY A 996 8.49 -3.17 19.58
N ARG A 997 8.37 -3.69 18.35
CA ARG A 997 8.49 -5.12 18.01
C ARG A 997 9.22 -5.31 16.68
N TYR A 998 10.07 -6.33 16.59
CA TYR A 998 10.92 -6.56 15.41
C TYR A 998 10.26 -7.40 14.30
N TRP A 999 9.13 -8.07 14.57
CA TRP A 999 8.40 -8.89 13.59
C TRP A 999 6.90 -8.95 13.89
N GLY A 1000 6.06 -8.75 12.88
CA GLY A 1000 4.59 -8.68 13.03
C GLY A 1000 3.81 -9.74 12.25
N TRP A 1001 4.47 -10.56 11.43
CA TRP A 1001 3.85 -11.47 10.44
C TRP A 1001 3.06 -10.75 9.34
N ASP A 1002 3.26 -9.44 9.15
CA ASP A 1002 2.62 -8.69 8.08
C ASP A 1002 2.89 -9.37 6.72
N PRO A 1003 1.94 -9.35 5.77
CA PRO A 1003 2.12 -9.98 4.47
C PRO A 1003 3.41 -9.58 3.74
N LYS A 1004 3.90 -8.33 3.85
CA LYS A 1004 5.17 -7.94 3.20
C LYS A 1004 6.38 -8.55 3.90
N GLU A 1005 6.42 -8.52 5.23
CA GLU A 1005 7.48 -9.15 6.03
C GLU A 1005 7.54 -10.65 5.71
N THR A 1006 6.37 -11.31 5.74
CA THR A 1006 6.23 -12.73 5.47
C THR A 1006 6.69 -13.10 4.05
N TRP A 1007 6.28 -12.33 3.03
CA TRP A 1007 6.70 -12.60 1.65
C TRP A 1007 8.16 -12.24 1.36
N ALA A 1008 8.76 -11.30 2.09
CA ALA A 1008 10.20 -11.06 2.04
C ALA A 1008 10.96 -12.29 2.56
N LEU A 1009 10.52 -12.90 3.67
CA LEU A 1009 11.08 -14.14 4.19
C LEU A 1009 10.88 -15.33 3.23
N ILE A 1010 9.70 -15.47 2.61
CA ILE A 1010 9.46 -16.46 1.55
C ILE A 1010 10.46 -16.28 0.41
N SER A 1011 10.67 -15.05 -0.07
CA SER A 1011 11.63 -14.76 -1.14
C SER A 1011 13.07 -15.11 -0.74
N ILE A 1012 13.50 -14.81 0.49
CA ILE A 1012 14.80 -15.23 1.03
C ILE A 1012 14.92 -16.76 0.95
N MET A 1013 13.89 -17.50 1.38
CA MET A 1013 13.89 -18.96 1.35
C MET A 1013 13.92 -19.54 -0.06
N VAL A 1014 13.16 -18.98 -0.99
CA VAL A 1014 13.15 -19.41 -2.40
C VAL A 1014 14.55 -19.27 -3.01
N TYR A 1015 15.20 -18.12 -2.84
CA TYR A 1015 16.55 -17.91 -3.36
C TYR A 1015 17.62 -18.70 -2.60
N ALA A 1016 17.49 -18.86 -1.28
CA ALA A 1016 18.34 -19.74 -0.50
C ALA A 1016 18.22 -21.18 -1.02
N PHE A 1017 17.01 -21.68 -1.27
CA PHE A 1017 16.79 -23.00 -1.86
C PHE A 1017 17.46 -23.12 -3.23
N VAL A 1018 17.29 -22.15 -4.14
CA VAL A 1018 17.92 -22.16 -5.46
C VAL A 1018 19.45 -22.27 -5.39
N LEU A 1019 20.10 -21.55 -4.46
CA LEU A 1019 21.54 -21.68 -4.24
C LEU A 1019 21.93 -23.03 -3.62
N HIS A 1020 21.07 -23.63 -2.79
CA HIS A 1020 21.31 -24.91 -2.11
C HIS A 1020 20.96 -26.14 -2.97
N MET A 1021 20.21 -25.98 -4.07
CA MET A 1021 19.93 -27.07 -5.02
C MET A 1021 21.19 -27.78 -5.51
N ARG A 1022 22.34 -27.09 -5.57
CA ARG A 1022 23.64 -27.68 -5.90
C ARG A 1022 24.09 -28.78 -4.94
N LEU A 1023 23.58 -28.79 -3.71
CA LEU A 1023 23.90 -29.80 -2.69
C LEU A 1023 22.94 -31.00 -2.74
N VAL A 1024 21.75 -30.83 -3.32
CA VAL A 1024 20.72 -31.87 -3.41
C VAL A 1024 21.00 -32.80 -4.59
N PRO A 1025 21.14 -34.12 -4.39
CA PRO A 1025 21.28 -35.07 -5.49
C PRO A 1025 20.06 -35.00 -6.43
N GLY A 1026 20.30 -34.89 -7.74
CA GLY A 1026 19.25 -34.74 -8.77
C GLY A 1026 19.00 -33.29 -9.23
N LEU A 1027 19.28 -32.28 -8.39
CA LEU A 1027 19.00 -30.86 -8.70
C LEU A 1027 20.23 -30.04 -9.11
N ARG A 1028 21.40 -30.68 -9.28
CA ARG A 1028 22.71 -30.00 -9.49
C ARG A 1028 22.98 -29.51 -10.92
N GLY A 1029 22.00 -29.60 -11.82
CA GLY A 1029 22.18 -29.31 -13.25
C GLY A 1029 22.23 -27.82 -13.57
N ARG A 1030 23.09 -27.40 -14.51
CA ARG A 1030 23.15 -25.99 -14.97
C ARG A 1030 21.85 -25.52 -15.61
N TRP A 1031 21.21 -26.39 -16.39
CA TRP A 1031 19.91 -26.08 -16.97
C TRP A 1031 18.88 -25.81 -15.87
N PHE A 1032 18.79 -26.71 -14.89
CA PHE A 1032 17.81 -26.62 -13.81
C PHE A 1032 18.04 -25.39 -12.91
N PHE A 1033 19.30 -25.07 -12.61
CA PHE A 1033 19.65 -23.84 -11.89
C PHE A 1033 19.17 -22.58 -12.63
N ASN A 1034 19.48 -22.43 -13.93
CA ASN A 1034 19.08 -21.24 -14.69
C ASN A 1034 17.56 -21.18 -14.91
N TRP A 1035 16.88 -22.32 -15.04
CA TRP A 1035 15.42 -22.38 -15.15
C TRP A 1035 14.72 -21.99 -13.84
N MET A 1036 15.25 -22.44 -12.70
CA MET A 1036 14.75 -22.03 -11.37
C MET A 1036 15.10 -20.59 -11.02
N ALA A 1037 16.21 -20.03 -11.52
CA ALA A 1037 16.55 -18.61 -11.36
C ALA A 1037 15.47 -17.69 -11.97
N ILE A 1038 14.86 -18.10 -13.08
CA ILE A 1038 13.72 -17.40 -13.69
C ILE A 1038 12.49 -17.51 -12.78
N ALA A 1039 12.17 -18.72 -12.33
CA ALA A 1039 11.01 -18.97 -11.47
C ALA A 1039 11.08 -18.22 -10.13
N ALA A 1040 12.27 -18.16 -9.53
CA ALA A 1040 12.50 -17.48 -8.26
C ALA A 1040 12.19 -15.98 -8.32
N PHE A 1041 12.37 -15.33 -9.48
CA PHE A 1041 11.97 -13.93 -9.64
C PHE A 1041 10.46 -13.71 -9.48
N GLY A 1042 9.65 -14.75 -9.70
CA GLY A 1042 8.22 -14.75 -9.42
C GLY A 1042 7.91 -14.46 -7.94
N SER A 1043 8.76 -14.90 -6.99
CA SER A 1043 8.55 -14.57 -5.58
C SER A 1043 8.77 -13.09 -5.31
N ILE A 1044 9.76 -12.45 -5.95
CA ILE A 1044 10.00 -10.99 -5.84
C ILE A 1044 8.86 -10.19 -6.44
N LEU A 1045 8.36 -10.61 -7.62
CA LEU A 1045 7.19 -9.99 -8.23
C LEU A 1045 5.96 -10.11 -7.32
N PHE A 1046 5.79 -11.25 -6.63
CA PHE A 1046 4.70 -11.39 -5.66
C PHE A 1046 4.94 -10.54 -4.41
N THR A 1047 6.15 -10.52 -3.83
CA THR A 1047 6.48 -9.65 -2.68
C THR A 1047 6.21 -8.17 -3.01
N TYR A 1048 6.59 -7.71 -4.19
CA TYR A 1048 6.46 -6.30 -4.58
C TYR A 1048 5.07 -5.93 -5.12
N PHE A 1049 4.51 -6.72 -6.05
CA PHE A 1049 3.19 -6.46 -6.64
C PHE A 1049 2.08 -7.28 -5.98
N GLY A 1050 2.28 -8.58 -5.80
CA GLY A 1050 1.27 -9.46 -5.19
C GLY A 1050 0.77 -8.93 -3.84
N VAL A 1051 1.68 -8.60 -2.92
CA VAL A 1051 1.29 -8.12 -1.59
C VAL A 1051 0.60 -6.75 -1.63
N ASN A 1052 1.03 -5.83 -2.50
CA ASN A 1052 0.45 -4.47 -2.58
C ASN A 1052 -0.93 -4.44 -3.25
N PHE A 1053 -1.19 -5.35 -4.20
CA PHE A 1053 -2.39 -5.29 -5.05
C PHE A 1053 -3.40 -6.41 -4.79
N VAL A 1054 -2.96 -7.53 -4.21
CA VAL A 1054 -3.79 -8.72 -3.95
C VAL A 1054 -4.06 -8.90 -2.46
N LEU A 1055 -3.12 -8.53 -1.60
CA LEU A 1055 -3.24 -8.66 -0.14
C LEU A 1055 -3.42 -7.28 0.51
N SER A 1056 -3.89 -7.25 1.75
CA SER A 1056 -3.95 -6.06 2.59
C SER A 1056 -2.93 -6.17 3.73
N GLY A 1057 -2.23 -5.09 4.09
CA GLY A 1057 -1.24 -5.10 5.18
C GLY A 1057 -0.79 -3.70 5.59
N LEU A 1058 -0.04 -3.59 6.69
CA LEU A 1058 0.46 -2.33 7.29
C LEU A 1058 1.41 -1.54 6.38
N HIS A 1059 1.88 -2.17 5.31
CA HIS A 1059 2.75 -1.56 4.32
C HIS A 1059 2.01 -1.08 3.06
N SER A 1060 0.68 -0.94 3.08
CA SER A 1060 -0.13 -0.54 1.92
C SER A 1060 -0.01 0.94 1.52
N TYR A 1061 1.18 1.53 1.63
CA TYR A 1061 1.45 2.92 1.25
C TYR A 1061 1.45 3.16 -0.27
N ALA A 1062 1.52 2.08 -1.06
CA ALA A 1062 1.46 2.12 -2.52
C ALA A 1062 0.29 1.27 -3.02
N THR A 1063 -0.91 1.84 -3.00
CA THR A 1063 -2.11 1.22 -3.59
C THR A 1063 -2.39 1.82 -4.97
N GLY A 1064 -2.68 0.96 -5.94
CA GLY A 1064 -3.05 1.36 -7.30
C GLY A 1064 -3.89 0.29 -7.98
N ASP A 1065 -4.08 0.40 -9.29
CA ASP A 1065 -4.78 -0.63 -10.06
C ASP A 1065 -4.02 -1.96 -10.06
N ALA A 1066 -4.70 -3.07 -9.77
CA ALA A 1066 -4.11 -4.40 -9.86
C ALA A 1066 -3.70 -4.73 -11.30
N VAL A 1067 -2.39 -4.69 -11.58
CA VAL A 1067 -1.82 -4.91 -12.92
C VAL A 1067 -1.63 -6.38 -13.23
N LEU A 1068 -1.14 -7.17 -12.27
CA LEU A 1068 -0.84 -8.59 -12.46
C LEU A 1068 -2.02 -9.45 -11.99
N GLY A 1069 -3.07 -9.52 -12.80
CA GLY A 1069 -4.20 -10.39 -12.51
C GLY A 1069 -3.85 -11.90 -12.62
N PRO A 1070 -4.68 -12.81 -12.08
CA PRO A 1070 -4.44 -14.25 -12.13
C PRO A 1070 -4.16 -14.78 -13.55
N LYS A 1071 -4.82 -14.20 -14.57
CA LYS A 1071 -4.57 -14.53 -15.99
C LYS A 1071 -3.12 -14.28 -16.42
N PHE A 1072 -2.52 -13.17 -15.99
CA PHE A 1072 -1.12 -12.87 -16.31
C PHE A 1072 -0.20 -13.92 -15.69
N VAL A 1073 -0.43 -14.27 -14.43
CA VAL A 1073 0.36 -15.30 -13.72
C VAL A 1073 0.27 -16.64 -14.46
N ILE A 1074 -0.95 -17.08 -14.83
CA ILE A 1074 -1.16 -18.32 -15.59
C ILE A 1074 -0.41 -18.29 -16.93
N ILE A 1075 -0.53 -17.19 -17.70
CA ILE A 1075 0.16 -17.04 -18.98
C ILE A 1075 1.68 -17.07 -18.78
N ALA A 1076 2.21 -16.33 -17.81
CA ALA A 1076 3.64 -16.29 -17.50
C ALA A 1076 4.17 -17.68 -17.10
N THR A 1077 3.42 -18.43 -16.28
CA THR A 1077 3.74 -19.81 -15.91
C THR A 1077 3.75 -20.74 -17.11
N ILE A 1078 2.74 -20.68 -17.99
CA ILE A 1078 2.70 -21.49 -19.21
C ILE A 1078 3.89 -21.18 -20.12
N VAL A 1079 4.20 -19.91 -20.34
CA VAL A 1079 5.34 -19.47 -21.16
C VAL A 1079 6.66 -19.97 -20.56
N TRP A 1080 6.85 -19.84 -19.25
CA TRP A 1080 8.04 -20.34 -18.56
C TRP A 1080 8.18 -21.87 -18.65
N LEU A 1081 7.09 -22.62 -18.50
CA LEU A 1081 7.07 -24.08 -18.65
C LEU A 1081 7.39 -24.50 -20.09
N ALA A 1082 6.76 -23.87 -21.08
CA ALA A 1082 6.99 -24.15 -22.50
C ALA A 1082 8.43 -23.83 -22.92
N TYR A 1083 8.95 -22.68 -22.51
CA TYR A 1083 10.34 -22.29 -22.76
C TYR A 1083 11.35 -23.21 -22.06
N GLY A 1084 11.01 -23.64 -20.84
CA GLY A 1084 11.72 -24.69 -20.11
C GLY A 1084 11.75 -26.01 -20.88
N ALA A 1085 10.60 -26.51 -21.32
CA ALA A 1085 10.49 -27.78 -22.05
C ALA A 1085 11.32 -27.76 -23.35
N LEU A 1086 11.21 -26.70 -24.14
CA LEU A 1086 11.96 -26.53 -25.38
C LEU A 1086 13.48 -26.51 -25.13
N SER A 1087 13.94 -25.71 -24.17
CA SER A 1087 15.35 -25.64 -23.82
C SER A 1087 15.87 -26.94 -23.19
N TYR A 1088 15.05 -27.65 -22.42
CA TYR A 1088 15.42 -28.94 -21.84
C TYR A 1088 15.62 -30.00 -22.92
N TRP A 1089 14.71 -30.07 -23.91
CA TRP A 1089 14.86 -30.96 -25.06
C TRP A 1089 16.18 -30.72 -25.80
N ARG A 1090 16.51 -29.46 -26.10
CA ARG A 1090 17.80 -29.09 -26.71
C ARG A 1090 19.00 -29.40 -25.81
N TYR A 1091 18.84 -29.24 -24.49
CA TYR A 1091 19.87 -29.60 -23.52
C TYR A 1091 20.16 -31.11 -23.51
N GLN A 1092 19.14 -31.96 -23.62
CA GLN A 1092 19.31 -33.42 -23.71
C GLN A 1092 20.12 -33.80 -24.96
N ILE A 1093 19.83 -33.18 -26.10
CA ILE A 1093 20.50 -33.45 -27.37
C ILE A 1093 21.99 -33.06 -27.31
N HIS A 1094 22.28 -31.85 -26.83
CA HIS A 1094 23.62 -31.26 -27.01
C HIS A 1094 24.55 -31.41 -25.81
N TYR A 1095 24.02 -31.50 -24.59
CA TYR A 1095 24.82 -31.37 -23.36
C TYR A 1095 24.75 -32.58 -22.42
N LYS A 1096 23.73 -33.43 -22.50
CA LYS A 1096 23.67 -34.66 -21.69
C LYS A 1096 24.58 -35.71 -22.32
N ARG A 1097 25.53 -36.26 -21.53
CA ARG A 1097 26.34 -37.41 -21.98
C ARG A 1097 25.40 -38.59 -22.24
N LYS A 1098 25.46 -39.20 -23.44
CA LYS A 1098 24.91 -40.55 -23.64
C LYS A 1098 25.59 -41.46 -22.61
N LYS A 1099 24.81 -42.16 -21.77
CA LYS A 1099 25.35 -43.32 -21.08
C LYS A 1099 25.78 -44.28 -22.18
N SER A 1100 27.06 -44.60 -22.28
CA SER A 1100 27.47 -45.78 -23.04
C SER A 1100 26.80 -46.96 -22.34
N ILE A 1101 25.90 -47.63 -23.04
CA ILE A 1101 25.47 -48.96 -22.65
C ILE A 1101 26.68 -49.83 -22.96
N ASN A 1102 27.47 -50.11 -21.93
CA ASN A 1102 28.37 -51.26 -21.90
C ASN A 1102 27.79 -52.23 -20.87
#